data_AF-A0A838PA65-F1
#
_entry.id   AF-A0A838PA65-F1
#
_cell.length_a   1.000
_cell.length_b   1.000
_cell.length_c   1.000
_cell.angle_alpha   90.00
_cell.angle_beta   90.00
_cell.angle_gamma   90.00
#
_symmetry.space_group_name_H-M   'P 1'
#
loop_
_entity.id
_entity.type
_entity.pdbx_description
1 polymer ?
#
loop_
_entity_poly.entity_id
_entity_poly.type
_entity_poly.pdbx_seq_one_letter_code
_entity_poly.pdbx_strand_id
1 'polypeptide(L)'
;MRTSRPIAIAIAFALACAPAQRESEPATPEPNIDPGRVNPPRVLVPEPETAVERIVPPETALARGWMSLASTGTDRFLREHPTFDGRGVLIAILDTGIDPGIPGLSTTSTENPKLLDLRDFSGEGAVPLTRVVPSGDTVEIAGRRLGGFGRVVALNSTGPYYAGTLAEIPLGEAPAADLDGNGAVRDTFPIVVTRATDGWVVLADSDGNRSFARERPVHDYLRGRETFGWAAAGRTPRATMAANLAEAAGVPSLTLVFDISGHGSHVAGIAAAHELYRVPGFDGVAPGAQLLGLKIANSAQGSISTTGSMLNAIGYAIRFADARRLPLVINLSFGVGNEIEGGVRIDALVDSVLRRNPSVTFIISAGNDGPGLSTVGFPGSARDAITIGATLPSSFLPPGGGGGAAKDEVAYFSSRGGELAKPDVLAPGMAYSSVPLWNAGDEIKQGTSMAAPHAAGVAALLVSALAQRKQPVVARIIKQALMVTARPTPGATYVDEGRGLIDVSAANAWLESERVVPDIQVRAAGAGLSAAWIQAPAGQPAGDGVQVFEVMRGASTAPATYTLRSDAPWLTAPARITLSGPTTTVELRYAGARLAAPGAYTGTVTAWSADTLAGPAFRLVTTVAVPAPVAAGRKALRAGARVAAGGLLRSFFQADTARPFEVRVSSEAERALAFLHEPDGVPYRDQAGRPAGQGPQAAVYQADARDVVGGAYEVVAVAPPSQPLTASVLVTHAPLTLHAARGPAGVVATLGNPTSAPVVADLSMALAGGERLETVTASGSAMRRIPFTAPAWATGVVVDVSMDREQWGRFTDFGVTLYDSVGRPLGKQPLNYAFGRLQVELPPGHADMPVVLGLQPGFADAAGDQRWALRASMRLYADSAAALAPADGAPASLTIAPGGTASAPFVAPPSPWPLGDGFSLLGALVVQTGGHTWTRETSFPPSVSGAAR
;
A
#
# COMPACT_ATOMS: atom_id res chain seq x y z
N MET A 1 -72.03 -33.56 -7.91
CA MET A 1 -70.94 -32.57 -7.84
C MET A 1 -69.65 -33.33 -8.04
N ARG A 2 -68.98 -33.10 -9.18
CA ARG A 2 -68.49 -34.19 -10.03
C ARG A 2 -67.00 -34.53 -9.85
N THR A 3 -66.81 -35.67 -9.20
CA THR A 3 -65.78 -36.70 -9.38
C THR A 3 -65.56 -37.10 -10.84
N SER A 4 -64.30 -37.30 -11.28
CA SER A 4 -63.89 -38.37 -12.23
C SER A 4 -62.41 -38.25 -12.62
N ARG A 5 -61.66 -39.36 -12.50
CA ARG A 5 -60.36 -39.59 -13.18
C ARG A 5 -60.54 -39.54 -14.71
N PRO A 6 -59.47 -39.24 -15.49
CA PRO A 6 -59.13 -40.19 -16.57
C PRO A 6 -57.63 -40.38 -16.89
N ILE A 7 -57.43 -41.39 -17.73
CA ILE A 7 -56.25 -41.99 -18.35
C ILE A 7 -55.93 -41.31 -19.71
N ALA A 8 -54.65 -41.19 -20.10
CA ALA A 8 -54.10 -41.14 -21.49
C ALA A 8 -52.55 -41.14 -21.42
N ILE A 9 -51.74 -42.04 -22.03
CA ILE A 9 -51.48 -42.36 -23.47
C ILE A 9 -50.91 -41.13 -24.21
N ALA A 10 -49.58 -40.97 -24.36
CA ALA A 10 -48.60 -41.56 -25.28
C ALA A 10 -48.45 -40.84 -26.66
N ILE A 11 -47.18 -40.74 -27.12
CA ILE A 11 -46.65 -40.49 -28.49
C ILE A 11 -46.60 -39.00 -28.91
N ALA A 12 -45.44 -38.30 -28.93
CA ALA A 12 -44.20 -38.37 -29.75
C ALA A 12 -44.28 -37.62 -31.11
N PHE A 13 -43.26 -36.80 -31.41
CA PHE A 13 -42.59 -36.50 -32.72
C PHE A 13 -41.73 -35.22 -32.52
N ALA A 14 -40.41 -35.28 -32.26
CA ALA A 14 -39.25 -35.61 -33.11
C ALA A 14 -38.78 -34.46 -34.02
N LEU A 15 -37.51 -34.03 -33.84
CA LEU A 15 -36.57 -33.79 -34.94
C LEU A 15 -35.11 -33.61 -34.46
N ALA A 16 -34.31 -34.61 -34.86
CA ALA A 16 -32.91 -34.62 -35.29
C ALA A 16 -31.74 -34.22 -34.36
N CYS A 17 -30.81 -35.18 -34.25
CA CYS A 17 -29.50 -35.14 -33.64
C CYS A 17 -28.47 -34.26 -34.39
N ALA A 18 -27.58 -33.63 -33.62
CA ALA A 18 -26.15 -33.50 -33.94
C ALA A 18 -25.36 -33.44 -32.60
N PRO A 19 -24.18 -34.07 -32.47
CA PRO A 19 -23.47 -34.14 -31.20
C PRO A 19 -22.85 -32.79 -30.85
N ALA A 20 -23.11 -32.30 -29.63
CA ALA A 20 -22.43 -31.14 -29.09
C ALA A 20 -20.92 -31.45 -28.93
N GLN A 21 -20.10 -30.62 -29.57
CA GLN A 21 -18.65 -30.63 -29.42
C GLN A 21 -18.28 -30.50 -27.93
N ARG A 22 -17.40 -31.38 -27.46
CA ARG A 22 -16.67 -31.15 -26.20
C ARG A 22 -15.91 -29.85 -26.34
N GLU A 23 -16.29 -28.84 -25.55
CA GLU A 23 -15.40 -27.72 -25.25
C GLU A 23 -14.16 -28.30 -24.56
N SER A 24 -13.00 -28.05 -25.17
CA SER A 24 -11.69 -28.45 -24.64
C SER A 24 -11.40 -27.66 -23.36
N GLU A 25 -11.14 -28.36 -22.26
CA GLU A 25 -10.51 -27.78 -21.06
C GLU A 25 -9.24 -26.99 -21.45
N PRO A 26 -8.96 -25.84 -20.81
CA PRO A 26 -7.68 -25.18 -20.97
C PRO A 26 -6.57 -26.12 -20.48
N ALA A 27 -5.58 -26.37 -21.34
CA ALA A 27 -4.48 -27.29 -21.06
C ALA A 27 -3.78 -26.93 -19.73
N THR A 28 -3.78 -27.87 -18.81
CA THR A 28 -2.94 -27.83 -17.61
C THR A 28 -1.48 -27.93 -18.06
N PRO A 29 -0.59 -26.97 -17.74
CA PRO A 29 0.81 -27.11 -18.11
C PRO A 29 1.42 -28.28 -17.33
N GLU A 30 1.84 -29.33 -18.06
CA GLU A 30 2.50 -30.49 -17.47
C GLU A 30 3.84 -30.06 -16.83
N PRO A 31 4.06 -30.32 -15.53
CA PRO A 31 5.33 -30.07 -14.89
C PRO A 31 6.28 -31.23 -15.21
N ASN A 32 7.23 -31.00 -16.10
CA ASN A 32 8.33 -31.93 -16.31
C ASN A 32 9.66 -31.20 -16.48
N ILE A 33 10.34 -30.89 -15.37
CA ILE A 33 11.81 -30.85 -15.32
C ILE A 33 12.26 -31.31 -13.92
N ASP A 34 12.95 -32.45 -13.89
CA ASP A 34 13.80 -32.97 -12.83
C ASP A 34 14.73 -31.86 -12.27
N PRO A 35 14.74 -31.58 -10.95
CA PRO A 35 15.62 -30.56 -10.35
C PRO A 35 17.11 -30.97 -10.29
N GLY A 36 17.53 -32.06 -10.95
CA GLY A 36 18.89 -32.58 -10.94
C GLY A 36 19.88 -31.90 -11.89
N ARG A 37 20.87 -31.20 -11.32
CA ARG A 37 22.21 -30.88 -11.86
C ARG A 37 22.27 -30.44 -13.33
N VAL A 38 21.90 -29.20 -13.59
CA VAL A 38 22.57 -28.41 -14.63
C VAL A 38 23.46 -27.41 -13.90
N ASN A 39 24.78 -27.52 -14.05
CA ASN A 39 25.68 -26.46 -13.60
C ASN A 39 25.28 -25.19 -14.36
N PRO A 40 24.83 -24.12 -13.69
CA PRO A 40 24.51 -22.88 -14.38
C PRO A 40 25.76 -22.40 -15.13
N PRO A 41 25.64 -21.94 -16.38
CA PRO A 41 26.76 -21.31 -17.05
C PRO A 41 27.28 -20.15 -16.18
N ARG A 42 28.60 -20.07 -16.05
CA ARG A 42 29.27 -18.96 -15.36
C ARG A 42 28.84 -17.67 -16.06
N VAL A 43 27.99 -16.88 -15.42
CA VAL A 43 27.66 -15.53 -15.87
C VAL A 43 28.93 -14.71 -15.71
N LEU A 44 29.61 -14.44 -16.83
CA LEU A 44 30.67 -13.45 -16.88
C LEU A 44 30.01 -12.08 -16.71
N VAL A 45 29.93 -11.62 -15.46
CA VAL A 45 29.62 -10.23 -15.16
C VAL A 45 30.84 -9.41 -15.58
N PRO A 46 30.72 -8.44 -16.50
CA PRO A 46 31.82 -7.55 -16.86
C PRO A 46 32.42 -6.89 -15.61
N GLU A 47 33.73 -6.62 -15.65
CA GLU A 47 34.41 -5.76 -14.67
C GLU A 47 33.67 -4.40 -14.59
N PRO A 48 33.41 -3.86 -13.39
CA PRO A 48 32.61 -2.64 -13.25
C PRO A 48 33.35 -1.44 -13.87
N GLU A 49 32.74 -0.81 -14.87
CA GLU A 49 33.02 0.59 -15.19
C GLU A 49 32.60 1.47 -14.01
N THR A 50 33.49 2.39 -13.60
CA THR A 50 33.29 3.46 -12.60
C THR A 50 32.56 3.04 -11.32
N ALA A 51 33.24 3.10 -10.17
CA ALA A 51 32.67 2.75 -8.87
C ALA A 51 31.22 3.27 -8.72
N VAL A 52 30.27 2.33 -8.70
CA VAL A 52 28.86 2.61 -8.48
C VAL A 52 28.75 3.32 -7.14
N GLU A 53 28.26 4.55 -7.14
CA GLU A 53 28.13 5.35 -5.92
C GLU A 53 26.95 4.83 -5.10
N ARG A 54 27.27 3.98 -4.11
CA ARG A 54 26.33 3.49 -3.09
C ARG A 54 26.19 4.55 -2.00
N ILE A 55 25.04 4.57 -1.30
CA ILE A 55 24.83 5.53 -0.18
C ILE A 55 25.92 5.41 0.89
N VAL A 56 26.37 4.19 1.13
CA VAL A 56 27.49 3.81 2.00
C VAL A 56 28.11 2.53 1.43
N PRO A 57 29.44 2.33 1.52
CA PRO A 57 30.07 1.07 1.11
C PRO A 57 29.44 -0.15 1.80
N PRO A 58 29.12 -1.24 1.08
CA PRO A 58 28.47 -2.42 1.65
C PRO A 58 29.18 -3.01 2.89
N GLU A 59 30.51 -3.01 2.93
CA GLU A 59 31.30 -3.49 4.08
C GLU A 59 31.07 -2.62 5.32
N THR A 60 30.88 -1.31 5.12
CA THR A 60 30.56 -0.38 6.20
C THR A 60 29.13 -0.60 6.71
N ALA A 61 28.18 -0.86 5.80
CA ALA A 61 26.81 -1.20 6.18
C ALA A 61 26.75 -2.52 6.98
N LEU A 62 27.51 -3.54 6.55
CA LEU A 62 27.67 -4.79 7.29
C LEU A 62 28.26 -4.55 8.70
N ALA A 63 29.35 -3.78 8.79
CA ALA A 63 30.00 -3.47 10.07
C ALA A 63 29.09 -2.69 11.03
N ARG A 64 28.13 -1.92 10.51
CA ARG A 64 27.12 -1.19 11.29
C ARG A 64 25.89 -2.03 11.64
N GLY A 65 25.76 -3.24 11.12
CA GLY A 65 24.57 -4.08 11.33
C GLY A 65 23.30 -3.49 10.70
N TRP A 66 23.44 -2.86 9.53
CA TRP A 66 22.32 -2.20 8.83
C TRP A 66 21.40 -3.15 8.06
N MET A 67 21.77 -4.42 7.90
CA MET A 67 20.79 -5.50 7.81
C MET A 67 20.51 -5.96 9.24
N SER A 68 19.41 -5.46 9.83
CA SER A 68 19.14 -5.46 11.27
C SER A 68 18.85 -6.85 11.89
N LEU A 69 19.68 -7.87 11.61
CA LEU A 69 19.52 -9.26 12.03
C LEU A 69 19.53 -9.43 13.56
N ALA A 70 20.32 -8.60 14.25
CA ALA A 70 20.42 -8.63 15.72
C ALA A 70 19.10 -8.28 16.41
N SER A 71 18.29 -7.40 15.83
CA SER A 71 17.00 -6.98 16.39
C SER A 71 16.05 -8.16 16.62
N THR A 72 16.05 -9.17 15.76
CA THR A 72 15.22 -10.39 15.96
C THR A 72 15.99 -11.57 16.54
N GLY A 73 17.27 -11.40 16.86
CA GLY A 73 18.18 -12.47 17.29
C GLY A 73 18.57 -13.44 16.17
N THR A 74 18.38 -13.06 14.90
CA THR A 74 18.65 -13.91 13.73
C THR A 74 20.12 -14.29 13.62
N ASP A 75 21.02 -13.33 13.83
CA ASP A 75 22.46 -13.55 13.77
C ASP A 75 22.92 -14.60 14.81
N ARG A 76 22.38 -14.54 16.04
CA ARG A 76 22.65 -15.52 17.09
C ARG A 76 22.08 -16.89 16.72
N PHE A 77 20.83 -16.92 16.26
CA PHE A 77 20.16 -18.17 15.87
C PHE A 77 20.91 -18.90 14.75
N LEU A 78 21.37 -18.19 13.72
CA LEU A 78 22.16 -18.78 12.63
C LEU A 78 23.53 -19.29 13.09
N ARG A 79 24.17 -18.65 14.08
CA ARG A 79 25.40 -19.18 14.69
C ARG A 79 25.15 -20.47 15.48
N GLU A 80 24.04 -20.55 16.21
CA GLU A 80 23.66 -21.72 17.01
C GLU A 80 23.12 -22.86 16.14
N HIS A 81 22.46 -22.53 15.04
CA HIS A 81 21.79 -23.45 14.12
C HIS A 81 22.14 -23.16 12.66
N PRO A 82 23.39 -23.39 12.23
CA PRO A 82 23.88 -23.00 10.91
C PRO A 82 23.17 -23.70 9.75
N THR A 83 22.48 -24.82 9.99
CA THR A 83 21.70 -25.51 8.97
C THR A 83 20.26 -25.04 8.87
N PHE A 84 19.77 -24.22 9.81
CA PHE A 84 18.40 -23.69 9.80
C PHE A 84 18.31 -22.33 9.08
N ASP A 85 19.21 -22.09 8.13
CA ASP A 85 19.39 -20.86 7.36
C ASP A 85 18.33 -20.60 6.27
N GLY A 86 17.22 -21.35 6.28
CA GLY A 86 16.18 -21.28 5.26
C GLY A 86 16.35 -22.29 4.12
N ARG A 87 17.42 -23.10 4.12
CA ARG A 87 17.59 -24.16 3.10
C ARG A 87 16.36 -25.06 3.01
N GLY A 88 16.00 -25.39 1.76
CA GLY A 88 14.83 -26.21 1.46
C GLY A 88 13.49 -25.48 1.59
N VAL A 89 13.48 -24.16 1.82
CA VAL A 89 12.27 -23.34 1.88
C VAL A 89 12.20 -22.39 0.69
N LEU A 90 10.99 -22.21 0.16
CA LEU A 90 10.68 -21.24 -0.87
C LEU A 90 10.01 -20.01 -0.28
N ILE A 91 10.52 -18.81 -0.60
CA ILE A 91 9.86 -17.55 -0.29
C ILE A 91 9.33 -16.93 -1.59
N ALA A 92 8.04 -16.68 -1.67
CA ALA A 92 7.45 -15.91 -2.76
C ALA A 92 7.34 -14.43 -2.39
N ILE A 93 7.99 -13.56 -3.16
CA ILE A 93 7.97 -12.11 -2.99
C ILE A 93 6.94 -11.53 -3.97
N LEU A 94 5.80 -11.07 -3.44
CA LEU A 94 4.75 -10.42 -4.22
C LEU A 94 4.92 -8.90 -4.12
N ASP A 95 5.43 -8.29 -5.18
CA ASP A 95 5.92 -6.90 -5.12
C ASP A 95 6.00 -6.22 -6.52
N THR A 96 6.84 -5.20 -6.70
CA THR A 96 7.08 -4.46 -7.95
C THR A 96 7.97 -5.21 -8.95
N GLY A 97 8.48 -6.39 -8.60
CA GLY A 97 9.44 -7.17 -9.38
C GLY A 97 10.78 -7.31 -8.65
N ILE A 98 11.65 -8.17 -9.18
CA ILE A 98 13.02 -8.34 -8.68
C ILE A 98 13.94 -8.18 -9.89
N ASP A 99 14.97 -7.35 -9.76
CA ASP A 99 16.08 -7.32 -10.71
C ASP A 99 17.02 -8.52 -10.44
N PRO A 100 17.10 -9.51 -11.37
CA PRO A 100 17.91 -10.70 -11.19
C PRO A 100 19.42 -10.47 -11.32
N GLY A 101 19.85 -9.29 -11.79
CA GLY A 101 21.25 -8.95 -11.98
C GLY A 101 21.97 -8.49 -10.72
N ILE A 102 21.25 -8.30 -9.60
CA ILE A 102 21.83 -7.76 -8.36
C ILE A 102 22.71 -8.82 -7.68
N PRO A 103 24.01 -8.53 -7.40
CA PRO A 103 24.84 -9.43 -6.62
C PRO A 103 24.28 -9.61 -5.20
N GLY A 104 24.08 -10.86 -4.81
CA GLY A 104 23.35 -11.22 -3.59
C GLY A 104 22.09 -12.04 -3.87
N LEU A 105 21.55 -11.95 -5.10
CA LEU A 105 20.33 -12.65 -5.53
C LEU A 105 20.60 -13.77 -6.55
N SER A 106 21.85 -14.21 -6.68
CA SER A 106 22.28 -15.23 -7.63
C SER A 106 22.25 -16.65 -7.03
N THR A 107 22.85 -16.84 -5.86
CA THR A 107 23.00 -18.15 -5.20
C THR A 107 22.56 -18.12 -3.74
N THR A 108 22.17 -19.28 -3.23
CA THR A 108 21.92 -19.53 -1.80
C THR A 108 23.24 -19.79 -1.06
N SER A 109 23.19 -19.83 0.27
CA SER A 109 24.30 -20.27 1.15
C SER A 109 24.78 -21.70 0.88
N THR A 110 24.00 -22.50 0.13
CA THR A 110 24.34 -23.85 -0.30
C THR A 110 24.57 -23.94 -1.81
N GLU A 111 24.94 -22.83 -2.46
CA GLU A 111 25.30 -22.72 -3.88
C GLU A 111 24.17 -23.05 -4.89
N ASN A 112 22.96 -23.33 -4.42
CA ASN A 112 21.79 -23.51 -5.28
C ASN A 112 21.36 -22.17 -5.89
N PRO A 113 20.69 -22.15 -7.07
CA PRO A 113 20.10 -20.93 -7.61
C PRO A 113 19.17 -20.25 -6.61
N LYS A 114 19.39 -18.96 -6.37
CA LYS A 114 18.57 -18.17 -5.45
C LYS A 114 17.18 -17.90 -6.03
N LEU A 115 17.11 -17.41 -7.26
CA LEU A 115 15.86 -17.14 -7.98
C LEU A 115 15.45 -18.38 -8.78
N LEU A 116 14.27 -18.93 -8.45
CA LEU A 116 13.73 -20.09 -9.16
C LEU A 116 12.83 -19.71 -10.33
N ASP A 117 12.09 -18.61 -10.20
CA ASP A 117 11.31 -18.03 -11.28
C ASP A 117 10.99 -16.54 -11.02
N LEU A 118 10.71 -15.83 -12.11
CA LEU A 118 10.29 -14.43 -12.13
C LEU A 118 9.08 -14.29 -13.04
N ARG A 119 7.97 -13.74 -12.52
CA ARG A 119 6.72 -13.59 -13.28
C ARG A 119 6.13 -12.20 -13.13
N ASP A 120 5.63 -11.63 -14.22
CA ASP A 120 4.84 -10.39 -14.21
C ASP A 120 3.35 -10.69 -14.39
N PHE A 121 2.59 -10.45 -13.32
CA PHE A 121 1.12 -10.51 -13.30
C PHE A 121 0.47 -9.12 -13.41
N SER A 122 1.26 -8.05 -13.34
CA SER A 122 0.78 -6.67 -13.48
C SER A 122 0.45 -6.33 -14.94
N GLY A 123 1.15 -6.96 -15.88
CA GLY A 123 1.08 -6.66 -17.31
C GLY A 123 1.90 -5.43 -17.73
N GLU A 124 2.69 -4.84 -16.83
CA GLU A 124 3.55 -3.68 -17.13
C GLU A 124 4.58 -4.00 -18.22
N GLY A 125 5.17 -5.19 -18.21
CA GLY A 125 6.15 -5.60 -19.21
C GLY A 125 5.55 -6.32 -20.42
N ALA A 126 4.23 -6.30 -20.61
CA ALA A 126 3.61 -6.95 -21.76
C ALA A 126 4.04 -6.26 -23.07
N VAL A 127 4.58 -7.04 -24.01
CA VAL A 127 5.02 -6.53 -25.32
C VAL A 127 4.03 -6.99 -26.39
N PRO A 128 3.24 -6.09 -26.99
CA PRO A 128 2.36 -6.45 -28.10
C PRO A 128 3.18 -6.98 -29.28
N LEU A 129 2.89 -8.21 -29.70
CA LEU A 129 3.59 -8.88 -30.78
C LEU A 129 2.75 -8.91 -32.05
N THR A 130 3.38 -8.57 -33.17
CA THR A 130 2.81 -8.67 -34.52
C THR A 130 3.69 -9.55 -35.39
N ARG A 131 3.11 -10.24 -36.37
CA ARG A 131 3.88 -11.07 -37.29
C ARG A 131 4.72 -10.18 -38.21
N VAL A 132 5.98 -10.53 -38.40
CA VAL A 132 6.89 -9.82 -39.32
C VAL A 132 7.46 -10.74 -40.37
N VAL A 133 7.82 -10.16 -41.51
CA VAL A 133 8.48 -10.85 -42.62
C VAL A 133 9.79 -10.11 -42.91
N PRO A 134 10.95 -10.77 -42.80
CA PRO A 134 12.22 -10.14 -43.10
C PRO A 134 12.38 -9.92 -44.61
N SER A 135 13.20 -8.91 -44.95
CA SER A 135 13.70 -8.66 -46.30
C SER A 135 15.21 -8.91 -46.30
N GLY A 136 15.60 -10.11 -46.74
CA GLY A 136 16.99 -10.58 -46.65
C GLY A 136 17.47 -10.67 -45.20
N ASP A 137 18.62 -10.06 -44.90
CA ASP A 137 19.19 -9.98 -43.55
C ASP A 137 18.59 -8.84 -42.70
N THR A 138 17.53 -8.17 -43.17
CA THR A 138 16.94 -7.03 -42.49
C THR A 138 15.46 -7.22 -42.16
N VAL A 139 14.98 -6.56 -41.12
CA VAL A 139 13.56 -6.51 -40.74
C VAL A 139 13.17 -5.10 -40.35
N GLU A 140 11.93 -4.71 -40.60
CA GLU A 140 11.37 -3.43 -40.17
C GLU A 140 10.46 -3.64 -38.94
N ILE A 141 10.76 -2.94 -37.85
CA ILE A 141 10.01 -3.01 -36.58
C ILE A 141 9.74 -1.58 -36.15
N ALA A 142 8.46 -1.21 -36.02
CA ALA A 142 8.02 0.14 -35.63
C ALA A 142 8.71 1.28 -36.42
N GLY A 143 8.85 1.12 -37.75
CA GLY A 143 9.49 2.10 -38.63
C GLY A 143 11.03 2.15 -38.55
N ARG A 144 11.66 1.23 -37.82
CA ARG A 144 13.12 1.09 -37.71
C ARG A 144 13.57 -0.13 -38.50
N ARG A 145 14.59 0.03 -39.35
CA ARG A 145 15.24 -1.08 -40.07
C ARG A 145 16.39 -1.63 -39.23
N LEU A 146 16.33 -2.92 -38.90
CA LEU A 146 17.37 -3.66 -38.17
C LEU A 146 18.03 -4.70 -39.07
N GLY A 147 19.34 -4.90 -38.92
CA GLY A 147 20.13 -5.91 -39.64
C GLY A 147 20.40 -7.18 -38.84
N GLY A 148 21.20 -8.10 -39.38
CA GLY A 148 21.59 -9.32 -38.70
C GLY A 148 20.45 -10.33 -38.51
N PHE A 149 19.36 -10.20 -39.25
CA PHE A 149 18.19 -11.07 -39.13
C PHE A 149 18.50 -12.53 -39.49
N GLY A 150 19.56 -12.79 -40.25
CA GLY A 150 20.11 -14.12 -40.49
C GLY A 150 20.41 -14.89 -39.20
N ARG A 151 20.70 -14.19 -38.08
CA ARG A 151 20.80 -14.80 -36.75
C ARG A 151 19.47 -15.38 -36.26
N VAL A 152 18.37 -14.68 -36.50
CA VAL A 152 17.01 -15.13 -36.18
C VAL A 152 16.61 -16.29 -37.09
N VAL A 153 16.89 -16.18 -38.40
CA VAL A 153 16.62 -17.25 -39.40
C VAL A 153 17.42 -18.52 -39.09
N ALA A 154 18.63 -18.39 -38.53
CA ALA A 154 19.43 -19.54 -38.11
C ALA A 154 18.79 -20.32 -36.96
N LEU A 155 17.95 -19.68 -36.14
CA LEU A 155 17.19 -20.34 -35.07
C LEU A 155 15.92 -21.02 -35.60
N ASN A 156 15.29 -20.42 -36.62
CA ASN A 156 14.11 -20.96 -37.28
C ASN A 156 14.07 -20.49 -38.73
N SER A 157 14.35 -21.38 -39.69
CA SER A 157 14.46 -20.99 -41.10
C SER A 157 13.11 -20.72 -41.78
N THR A 158 12.01 -21.23 -41.22
CA THR A 158 10.66 -21.15 -41.81
C THR A 158 9.76 -20.11 -41.16
N GLY A 159 10.16 -19.55 -40.03
CA GLY A 159 9.28 -18.78 -39.15
C GLY A 159 8.21 -19.66 -38.46
N PRO A 160 7.17 -19.06 -37.89
CA PRO A 160 6.86 -17.63 -37.90
C PRO A 160 7.82 -16.79 -37.05
N TYR A 161 7.92 -15.49 -37.39
CA TYR A 161 8.61 -14.47 -36.61
C TYR A 161 7.60 -13.44 -36.15
N TYR A 162 7.73 -13.03 -34.89
CA TYR A 162 6.93 -11.98 -34.29
C TYR A 162 7.84 -10.86 -33.81
N ALA A 163 7.37 -9.63 -33.83
CA ALA A 163 8.10 -8.49 -33.32
C ALA A 163 7.19 -7.53 -32.56
N GLY A 164 7.80 -6.80 -31.63
CA GLY A 164 7.17 -5.76 -30.83
C GLY A 164 8.21 -4.76 -30.34
N THR A 165 7.76 -3.84 -29.50
CA THR A 165 8.62 -2.81 -28.91
C THR A 165 8.28 -2.55 -27.45
N LEU A 166 9.31 -2.34 -26.64
CA LEU A 166 9.18 -1.69 -25.33
C LEU A 166 9.53 -0.21 -25.48
N ALA A 167 8.74 0.70 -24.93
CA ALA A 167 9.00 2.13 -24.98
C ALA A 167 9.22 2.68 -23.57
N GLU A 168 10.08 3.68 -23.43
CA GLU A 168 10.43 4.26 -22.13
C GLU A 168 9.41 5.28 -21.64
N ILE A 169 8.86 6.11 -22.54
CA ILE A 169 7.93 7.19 -22.19
C ILE A 169 6.79 6.71 -21.27
N PRO A 170 6.13 5.57 -21.55
CA PRO A 170 5.06 5.09 -20.68
C PRO A 170 5.56 4.62 -19.30
N LEU A 171 6.83 4.26 -19.15
CA LEU A 171 7.40 3.70 -17.92
C LEU A 171 7.63 4.74 -16.82
N GLY A 172 7.79 6.02 -17.18
CA GLY A 172 7.92 7.12 -16.22
C GLY A 172 9.13 8.00 -16.51
N GLU A 173 9.91 8.28 -15.48
CA GLU A 173 11.01 9.24 -15.52
C GLU A 173 12.37 8.56 -15.27
N ALA A 174 13.45 9.22 -15.71
CA ALA A 174 14.82 8.81 -15.42
C ALA A 174 15.13 8.96 -13.91
N PRO A 175 16.07 8.17 -13.36
CA PRO A 175 16.88 7.15 -14.04
C PRO A 175 16.18 5.79 -14.17
N ALA A 176 14.99 5.60 -13.60
CA ALA A 176 14.33 4.29 -13.56
C ALA A 176 13.80 3.84 -14.93
N ALA A 177 13.20 4.76 -15.69
CA ALA A 177 12.65 4.49 -17.02
C ALA A 177 13.69 4.60 -18.16
N ASP A 178 14.89 5.10 -17.86
CA ASP A 178 16.03 5.18 -18.79
C ASP A 178 16.73 3.81 -18.82
N LEU A 179 16.22 2.93 -19.69
CA LEU A 179 16.55 1.50 -19.67
C LEU A 179 17.94 1.23 -20.24
N ASP A 180 18.42 2.06 -21.17
CA ASP A 180 19.74 1.95 -21.78
C ASP A 180 20.81 2.84 -21.10
N GLY A 181 20.38 3.72 -20.19
CA GLY A 181 21.25 4.58 -19.39
C GLY A 181 21.83 5.77 -20.18
N ASN A 182 21.18 6.19 -21.27
CA ASN A 182 21.65 7.25 -22.14
C ASN A 182 21.30 8.67 -21.63
N GLY A 183 20.53 8.78 -20.54
CA GLY A 183 20.10 10.03 -19.94
C GLY A 183 18.83 10.63 -20.53
N ALA A 184 18.12 9.90 -21.39
CA ALA A 184 16.83 10.28 -21.97
C ALA A 184 15.77 9.20 -21.73
N VAL A 185 14.50 9.60 -21.78
CA VAL A 185 13.33 8.70 -21.66
C VAL A 185 12.44 8.92 -22.88
N ARG A 186 12.91 8.42 -24.02
CA ARG A 186 12.24 8.56 -25.32
C ARG A 186 12.52 7.40 -26.27
N ASP A 187 13.27 6.43 -25.80
CA ASP A 187 13.71 5.33 -26.64
C ASP A 187 12.63 4.28 -26.76
N THR A 188 12.83 3.44 -27.78
CA THR A 188 11.93 2.36 -28.15
C THR A 188 12.82 1.21 -28.57
N PHE A 189 12.67 0.09 -27.89
CA PHE A 189 13.56 -1.06 -28.00
C PHE A 189 12.89 -2.15 -28.84
N PRO A 190 13.37 -2.41 -30.08
CA PRO A 190 12.82 -3.46 -30.93
C PRO A 190 13.17 -4.84 -30.41
N ILE A 191 12.18 -5.74 -30.43
CA ILE A 191 12.32 -7.11 -29.96
C ILE A 191 11.74 -8.06 -31.01
N VAL A 192 12.41 -9.19 -31.23
CA VAL A 192 11.95 -10.28 -32.09
C VAL A 192 11.74 -11.53 -31.24
N VAL A 193 10.65 -12.23 -31.51
CA VAL A 193 10.30 -13.52 -30.92
C VAL A 193 10.20 -14.57 -32.02
N THR A 194 10.90 -15.69 -31.85
CA THR A 194 10.84 -16.83 -32.77
C THR A 194 10.93 -18.15 -32.01
N ARG A 195 10.56 -19.25 -32.67
CA ARG A 195 10.59 -20.60 -32.08
C ARG A 195 11.87 -21.31 -32.47
N ALA A 196 12.83 -21.35 -31.54
CA ALA A 196 14.02 -22.19 -31.63
C ALA A 196 13.66 -23.68 -31.42
N THR A 197 14.65 -24.57 -31.52
CA THR A 197 14.45 -26.03 -31.39
C THR A 197 13.97 -26.48 -30.01
N ASP A 198 14.26 -25.70 -28.97
CA ASP A 198 13.98 -25.95 -27.56
C ASP A 198 12.89 -25.03 -26.97
N GLY A 199 12.29 -24.18 -27.80
CA GLY A 199 11.12 -23.38 -27.43
C GLY A 199 11.10 -22.00 -28.05
N TRP A 200 10.21 -21.15 -27.56
CA TRP A 200 10.21 -19.73 -27.93
C TRP A 200 11.42 -19.02 -27.30
N VAL A 201 12.00 -18.11 -28.06
CA VAL A 201 13.12 -17.26 -27.64
C VAL A 201 12.90 -15.81 -28.06
N VAL A 202 13.45 -14.91 -27.26
CA VAL A 202 13.49 -13.47 -27.49
C VAL A 202 14.88 -13.07 -27.95
N LEU A 203 14.96 -12.19 -28.96
CA LEU A 203 16.17 -11.46 -29.31
C LEU A 203 15.84 -9.97 -29.26
N ALA A 204 16.63 -9.21 -28.51
CA ALA A 204 16.53 -7.76 -28.41
C ALA A 204 17.85 -7.16 -28.91
N ASP A 205 17.78 -6.02 -29.61
CA ASP A 205 18.97 -5.20 -29.94
C ASP A 205 19.49 -4.56 -28.64
N SER A 206 20.29 -5.31 -27.89
CA SER A 206 20.62 -5.01 -26.49
C SER A 206 21.72 -3.97 -26.37
N ASP A 207 22.58 -3.86 -27.39
CA ASP A 207 23.64 -2.86 -27.46
C ASP A 207 23.28 -1.61 -28.28
N GLY A 208 22.06 -1.56 -28.82
CA GLY A 208 21.52 -0.44 -29.58
C GLY A 208 22.18 -0.22 -30.96
N ASN A 209 22.93 -1.20 -31.47
CA ASN A 209 23.66 -1.08 -32.74
C ASN A 209 22.75 -1.30 -33.98
N ARG A 210 21.45 -1.56 -33.77
CA ARG A 210 20.44 -1.87 -34.80
C ARG A 210 20.68 -3.18 -35.53
N SER A 211 21.21 -4.20 -34.85
CA SER A 211 21.51 -5.50 -35.44
C SER A 211 21.32 -6.65 -34.46
N PHE A 212 20.64 -7.71 -34.92
CA PHE A 212 20.51 -8.95 -34.15
C PHE A 212 21.73 -9.89 -34.29
N ALA A 213 22.75 -9.52 -35.07
CA ALA A 213 23.83 -10.43 -35.45
C ALA A 213 24.61 -11.02 -34.26
N ARG A 214 24.71 -10.27 -33.16
CA ARG A 214 25.43 -10.66 -31.94
C ARG A 214 24.52 -10.95 -30.75
N GLU A 215 23.21 -10.91 -30.97
CA GLU A 215 22.25 -11.02 -29.89
C GLU A 215 22.06 -12.47 -29.46
N ARG A 216 21.97 -12.65 -28.14
CA ARG A 216 21.75 -13.95 -27.53
C ARG A 216 20.24 -14.21 -27.47
N PRO A 217 19.76 -15.38 -27.94
CA PRO A 217 18.37 -15.79 -27.68
C PRO A 217 18.17 -15.95 -26.16
N VAL A 218 17.07 -15.39 -25.66
CA VAL A 218 16.66 -15.49 -24.25
C VAL A 218 15.38 -16.31 -24.17
N HIS A 219 15.42 -17.38 -23.39
CA HIS A 219 14.25 -18.24 -23.16
C HIS A 219 13.32 -17.70 -22.08
N ASP A 220 12.17 -18.36 -21.92
CA ASP A 220 11.38 -18.21 -20.70
C ASP A 220 12.25 -18.44 -19.45
N TYR A 221 12.18 -17.53 -18.49
CA TYR A 221 13.09 -17.50 -17.34
C TYR A 221 13.06 -18.79 -16.52
N LEU A 222 11.90 -19.44 -16.38
CA LEU A 222 11.80 -20.72 -15.67
C LEU A 222 12.64 -21.83 -16.31
N ARG A 223 12.84 -21.78 -17.62
CA ARG A 223 13.63 -22.75 -18.39
C ARG A 223 15.10 -22.36 -18.44
N GLY A 224 15.39 -21.18 -18.99
CA GLY A 224 16.76 -20.75 -19.28
C GLY A 224 17.46 -20.07 -18.11
N ARG A 225 16.70 -19.38 -17.24
CA ARG A 225 17.21 -18.41 -16.24
C ARG A 225 18.16 -17.37 -16.84
N GLU A 226 17.99 -17.11 -18.13
CA GLU A 226 18.74 -16.12 -18.88
C GLU A 226 18.13 -14.75 -18.67
N THR A 227 18.98 -13.74 -18.64
CA THR A 227 18.60 -12.35 -18.49
C THR A 227 19.25 -11.50 -19.56
N PHE A 228 18.73 -10.30 -19.77
CA PHE A 228 19.32 -9.31 -20.65
C PHE A 228 18.93 -7.91 -20.17
N GLY A 229 19.51 -6.88 -20.75
CA GLY A 229 19.14 -5.48 -20.53
C GLY A 229 19.79 -4.62 -21.60
N TRP A 230 19.36 -3.37 -21.70
CA TRP A 230 19.92 -2.44 -22.68
C TRP A 230 21.10 -1.68 -22.08
N ALA A 231 22.19 -1.60 -22.83
CA ALA A 231 23.35 -0.78 -22.52
C ALA A 231 24.27 -0.69 -23.72
N ALA A 232 24.94 0.45 -23.91
CA ALA A 232 26.00 0.56 -24.90
C ALA A 232 27.04 -0.57 -24.75
N ALA A 233 27.58 -1.05 -25.88
CA ALA A 233 28.51 -2.17 -25.89
C ALA A 233 29.67 -2.01 -24.88
N GLY A 234 29.86 -3.02 -24.03
CA GLY A 234 30.87 -3.02 -22.97
C GLY A 234 30.41 -2.43 -21.63
N ARG A 235 29.20 -1.87 -21.55
CA ARG A 235 28.62 -1.33 -20.31
C ARG A 235 27.65 -2.31 -19.66
N THR A 236 27.45 -2.15 -18.35
CA THR A 236 26.49 -2.95 -17.59
C THR A 236 25.10 -2.33 -17.71
N PRO A 237 24.05 -3.12 -18.05
CA PRO A 237 22.67 -2.64 -18.04
C PRO A 237 22.27 -2.08 -16.68
N ARG A 238 21.58 -0.93 -16.69
CA ARG A 238 21.07 -0.30 -15.47
C ARG A 238 19.87 -1.02 -14.87
N ALA A 239 19.10 -1.70 -15.72
CA ALA A 239 17.99 -2.58 -15.37
C ALA A 239 18.18 -3.94 -16.05
N THR A 240 18.25 -5.01 -15.25
CA THR A 240 18.30 -6.37 -15.78
C THR A 240 16.88 -6.95 -15.85
N MET A 241 16.58 -7.62 -16.96
CA MET A 241 15.26 -8.14 -17.26
C MET A 241 15.27 -9.64 -17.49
N ALA A 242 14.13 -10.25 -17.22
CA ALA A 242 13.81 -11.63 -17.56
C ALA A 242 12.67 -11.69 -18.59
N ALA A 243 12.62 -12.75 -19.40
CA ALA A 243 11.53 -12.97 -20.36
C ALA A 243 10.54 -14.01 -19.84
N ASN A 244 9.25 -13.75 -20.00
CA ASN A 244 8.17 -14.71 -19.84
C ASN A 244 7.54 -14.95 -21.21
N LEU A 245 7.55 -16.21 -21.65
CA LEU A 245 7.02 -16.63 -22.94
C LEU A 245 5.92 -17.65 -22.73
N ALA A 246 4.77 -17.41 -23.34
CA ALA A 246 3.68 -18.36 -23.43
C ALA A 246 3.20 -18.51 -24.87
N GLU A 247 2.40 -19.53 -25.14
CA GLU A 247 1.85 -19.81 -26.46
C GLU A 247 0.37 -20.11 -26.34
N ALA A 248 -0.43 -19.50 -27.22
CA ALA A 248 -1.84 -19.85 -27.41
C ALA A 248 -2.11 -20.02 -28.91
N ALA A 249 -2.60 -21.20 -29.30
CA ALA A 249 -2.92 -21.54 -30.70
C ALA A 249 -1.78 -21.25 -31.71
N GLY A 250 -0.53 -21.53 -31.34
CA GLY A 250 0.62 -21.29 -32.22
C GLY A 250 1.17 -19.86 -32.22
N VAL A 251 0.54 -18.94 -31.47
CA VAL A 251 0.95 -17.54 -31.37
C VAL A 251 1.65 -17.31 -30.03
N PRO A 252 2.88 -16.76 -30.01
CA PRO A 252 3.57 -16.46 -28.77
C PRO A 252 3.03 -15.19 -28.12
N SER A 253 3.12 -15.12 -26.80
CA SER A 253 3.05 -13.87 -26.04
C SER A 253 4.36 -13.64 -25.30
N LEU A 254 4.75 -12.37 -25.16
CA LEU A 254 5.93 -11.93 -24.44
C LEU A 254 5.54 -10.98 -23.31
N THR A 255 6.07 -11.25 -22.13
CA THR A 255 6.07 -10.30 -21.02
C THR A 255 7.47 -10.22 -20.46
N LEU A 256 8.01 -9.01 -20.33
CA LEU A 256 9.29 -8.75 -19.70
C LEU A 256 9.09 -8.53 -18.21
N VAL A 257 9.98 -9.07 -17.39
CA VAL A 257 9.96 -8.85 -15.94
C VAL A 257 11.16 -7.99 -15.58
N PHE A 258 10.88 -6.82 -15.01
CA PHE A 258 11.86 -5.83 -14.59
C PHE A 258 11.35 -5.07 -13.37
N ASP A 259 12.25 -4.38 -12.67
CA ASP A 259 11.93 -3.59 -11.47
C ASP A 259 12.42 -2.14 -11.64
N ILE A 260 11.53 -1.27 -12.13
CA ILE A 260 11.75 0.19 -12.22
C ILE A 260 11.24 0.94 -10.97
N SER A 261 10.89 0.21 -9.90
CA SER A 261 10.61 0.79 -8.59
C SER A 261 11.77 0.56 -7.61
N GLY A 262 12.47 -0.57 -7.73
CA GLY A 262 13.55 -0.98 -6.84
C GLY A 262 13.06 -1.52 -5.50
N HIS A 263 11.75 -1.48 -5.24
CA HIS A 263 11.14 -1.90 -3.98
C HIS A 263 11.20 -3.42 -3.81
N GLY A 264 10.69 -4.19 -4.78
CA GLY A 264 10.69 -5.64 -4.69
C GLY A 264 12.09 -6.27 -4.66
N SER A 265 13.06 -5.66 -5.34
CA SER A 265 14.48 -6.03 -5.23
C SER A 265 15.03 -5.83 -3.81
N HIS A 266 14.65 -4.74 -3.14
CA HIS A 266 15.06 -4.44 -1.75
C HIS A 266 14.45 -5.42 -0.76
N VAL A 267 13.15 -5.69 -0.91
CA VAL A 267 12.38 -6.67 -0.16
C VAL A 267 12.98 -8.08 -0.29
N ALA A 268 13.32 -8.51 -1.51
CA ALA A 268 13.95 -9.80 -1.76
C ALA A 268 15.30 -9.96 -1.05
N GLY A 269 16.11 -8.90 -1.02
CA GLY A 269 17.40 -8.91 -0.35
C GLY A 269 17.29 -9.05 1.16
N ILE A 270 16.35 -8.34 1.79
CA ILE A 270 16.10 -8.46 3.24
C ILE A 270 15.70 -9.89 3.57
N ALA A 271 14.79 -10.48 2.79
CA ALA A 271 14.29 -11.82 3.06
C ALA A 271 15.40 -12.88 2.96
N ALA A 272 16.23 -12.84 1.91
CA ALA A 272 17.10 -13.98 1.58
C ALA A 272 18.36 -13.68 0.74
N ALA A 273 18.89 -12.45 0.68
CA ALA A 273 20.18 -12.25 0.01
C ALA A 273 21.28 -13.14 0.62
N HIS A 274 22.25 -13.53 -0.20
CA HIS A 274 23.47 -14.19 0.27
C HIS A 274 24.70 -13.50 -0.31
N GLU A 275 25.62 -13.05 0.54
CA GLU A 275 26.77 -12.22 0.15
C GLU A 275 26.35 -10.99 -0.69
N LEU A 276 25.45 -10.18 -0.13
CA LEU A 276 24.94 -8.96 -0.74
C LEU A 276 26.10 -8.09 -1.23
N TYR A 277 26.04 -7.69 -2.50
CA TYR A 277 27.11 -6.95 -3.17
C TYR A 277 28.49 -7.63 -3.15
N ARG A 278 28.51 -8.96 -3.09
CA ARG A 278 29.72 -9.81 -3.02
C ARG A 278 30.56 -9.57 -1.75
N VAL A 279 29.93 -9.09 -0.68
CA VAL A 279 30.59 -8.96 0.63
C VAL A 279 30.34 -10.23 1.43
N PRO A 280 31.39 -11.00 1.77
CA PRO A 280 31.25 -12.23 2.54
C PRO A 280 30.55 -11.99 3.88
N GLY A 281 29.55 -12.81 4.19
CA GLY A 281 28.74 -12.70 5.40
C GLY A 281 27.72 -11.56 5.42
N PHE A 282 27.60 -10.78 4.34
CA PHE A 282 26.52 -9.79 4.21
C PHE A 282 25.23 -10.43 3.71
N ASP A 283 24.59 -11.20 4.57
CA ASP A 283 23.40 -11.97 4.24
C ASP A 283 22.10 -11.22 4.60
N GLY A 284 21.01 -11.55 3.89
CA GLY A 284 19.66 -11.31 4.36
C GLY A 284 19.29 -12.25 5.53
N VAL A 285 18.01 -12.29 5.89
CA VAL A 285 17.56 -13.05 7.05
C VAL A 285 17.66 -14.58 6.84
N ALA A 286 17.31 -15.09 5.66
CA ALA A 286 17.33 -16.52 5.32
C ALA A 286 18.17 -16.81 4.06
N PRO A 287 19.51 -16.74 4.14
CA PRO A 287 20.40 -16.87 2.98
C PRO A 287 20.36 -18.26 2.31
N GLY A 288 19.84 -19.29 2.98
CA GLY A 288 19.61 -20.63 2.40
C GLY A 288 18.31 -20.76 1.62
N ALA A 289 17.35 -19.84 1.79
CA ALA A 289 16.05 -19.91 1.13
C ALA A 289 16.15 -19.58 -0.37
N GLN A 290 15.27 -20.18 -1.17
CA GLN A 290 15.10 -19.87 -2.59
C GLN A 290 13.91 -18.91 -2.77
N LEU A 291 13.89 -18.18 -3.87
CA LEU A 291 12.96 -17.09 -4.12
C LEU A 291 12.13 -17.29 -5.39
N LEU A 292 10.86 -16.88 -5.33
CA LEU A 292 10.06 -16.48 -6.49
C LEU A 292 9.86 -14.97 -6.47
N GLY A 293 10.13 -14.30 -7.58
CA GLY A 293 9.78 -12.88 -7.77
C GLY A 293 8.48 -12.76 -8.56
N LEU A 294 7.40 -12.35 -7.91
CA LEU A 294 6.08 -12.28 -8.51
C LEU A 294 5.63 -10.82 -8.54
N LYS A 295 5.82 -10.18 -9.68
CA LYS A 295 5.44 -8.78 -9.89
C LYS A 295 3.93 -8.66 -9.99
N ILE A 296 3.33 -7.93 -9.06
CA ILE A 296 1.88 -7.67 -9.00
C ILE A 296 1.54 -6.21 -9.33
N ALA A 297 2.53 -5.31 -9.22
CA ALA A 297 2.34 -3.88 -9.33
C ALA A 297 2.87 -3.31 -10.65
N ASN A 298 2.10 -2.39 -11.23
CA ASN A 298 2.46 -1.60 -12.40
C ASN A 298 3.06 -0.25 -11.94
N SER A 299 4.38 -0.11 -12.03
CA SER A 299 5.14 1.03 -11.49
C SER A 299 4.93 2.31 -12.30
N ALA A 300 4.76 2.15 -13.62
CA ALA A 300 4.38 3.18 -14.57
C ALA A 300 3.02 3.85 -14.23
N GLN A 301 2.11 3.13 -13.58
CA GLN A 301 0.76 3.60 -13.23
C GLN A 301 0.62 3.95 -11.73
N GLY A 302 1.71 4.36 -11.10
CA GLY A 302 1.71 4.75 -9.68
C GLY A 302 2.01 3.61 -8.73
N SER A 303 2.63 2.52 -9.21
CA SER A 303 2.90 1.33 -8.41
C SER A 303 1.63 0.79 -7.77
N ILE A 304 0.60 0.58 -8.59
CA ILE A 304 -0.68 -0.02 -8.16
C ILE A 304 -0.71 -1.51 -8.53
N SER A 305 -1.35 -2.35 -7.73
CA SER A 305 -1.70 -3.70 -8.19
C SER A 305 -2.73 -3.63 -9.32
N THR A 306 -2.67 -4.59 -10.24
CA THR A 306 -3.68 -4.69 -11.31
C THR A 306 -4.69 -5.79 -11.02
N THR A 307 -5.82 -5.75 -11.71
CA THR A 307 -6.94 -6.66 -11.47
C THR A 307 -6.54 -8.13 -11.50
N GLY A 308 -6.71 -8.81 -10.36
CA GLY A 308 -6.41 -10.23 -10.17
C GLY A 308 -4.91 -10.56 -10.01
N SER A 309 -4.00 -9.59 -10.14
CA SER A 309 -2.55 -9.82 -10.07
C SER A 309 -2.11 -10.51 -8.77
N MET A 310 -2.61 -10.03 -7.62
CA MET A 310 -2.31 -10.62 -6.31
C MET A 310 -2.75 -12.09 -6.21
N LEU A 311 -4.00 -12.41 -6.55
CA LEU A 311 -4.50 -13.80 -6.47
C LEU A 311 -3.80 -14.72 -7.47
N ASN A 312 -3.50 -14.23 -8.66
CA ASN A 312 -2.78 -14.99 -9.68
C ASN A 312 -1.36 -15.33 -9.20
N ALA A 313 -0.68 -14.37 -8.56
CA ALA A 313 0.63 -14.57 -7.96
C ALA A 313 0.58 -15.55 -6.78
N ILE A 314 -0.37 -15.40 -5.85
CA ILE A 314 -0.56 -16.33 -4.72
C ILE A 314 -0.81 -17.75 -5.23
N GLY A 315 -1.74 -17.91 -6.19
CA GLY A 315 -2.06 -19.19 -6.79
C GLY A 315 -0.88 -19.81 -7.53
N TYR A 316 -0.06 -18.99 -8.21
CA TYR A 316 1.18 -19.45 -8.85
C TYR A 316 2.18 -19.97 -7.82
N ALA A 317 2.44 -19.21 -6.75
CA ALA A 317 3.37 -19.60 -5.70
C ALA A 317 3.00 -20.95 -5.05
N ILE A 318 1.72 -21.14 -4.71
CA ILE A 318 1.21 -22.38 -4.12
C ILE A 318 1.41 -23.55 -5.07
N ARG A 319 0.95 -23.45 -6.33
CA ARG A 319 1.12 -24.53 -7.32
C ARG A 319 2.59 -24.84 -7.58
N PHE A 320 3.44 -23.82 -7.64
CA PHE A 320 4.88 -23.98 -7.85
C PHE A 320 5.55 -24.74 -6.71
N ALA A 321 5.20 -24.38 -5.47
CA ALA A 321 5.69 -25.01 -4.26
C ALA A 321 5.20 -26.47 -4.14
N ASP A 322 3.91 -26.72 -4.36
CA ASP A 322 3.30 -28.05 -4.32
C ASP A 322 3.93 -29.00 -5.34
N ALA A 323 4.10 -28.54 -6.58
CA ALA A 323 4.74 -29.32 -7.65
C ALA A 323 6.18 -29.74 -7.30
N ARG A 324 6.85 -28.99 -6.42
CA ARG A 324 8.23 -29.23 -5.99
C ARG A 324 8.33 -29.75 -4.55
N ARG A 325 7.20 -29.92 -3.86
CA ARG A 325 7.11 -30.30 -2.44
C ARG A 325 7.97 -29.42 -1.52
N LEU A 326 8.01 -28.12 -1.82
CA LEU A 326 8.73 -27.14 -1.02
C LEU A 326 7.78 -26.47 -0.01
N PRO A 327 8.15 -26.36 1.28
CA PRO A 327 7.48 -25.45 2.19
C PRO A 327 7.49 -24.02 1.64
N LEU A 328 6.36 -23.34 1.76
CA LEU A 328 6.14 -22.01 1.18
C LEU A 328 5.92 -20.95 2.27
N VAL A 329 6.72 -19.89 2.18
CA VAL A 329 6.47 -18.60 2.85
C VAL A 329 6.10 -17.59 1.77
N ILE A 330 5.02 -16.84 1.96
CA ILE A 330 4.63 -15.74 1.07
C ILE A 330 4.88 -14.43 1.80
N ASN A 331 5.57 -13.50 1.15
CA ASN A 331 5.71 -12.11 1.60
C ASN A 331 4.90 -11.19 0.68
N LEU A 332 4.01 -10.39 1.27
CA LEU A 332 3.30 -9.32 0.58
C LEU A 332 3.59 -7.99 1.30
N SER A 333 4.34 -7.12 0.63
CA SER A 333 4.74 -5.80 1.16
C SER A 333 3.99 -4.69 0.43
N PHE A 334 2.67 -4.87 0.31
CA PHE A 334 1.80 -4.08 -0.56
C PHE A 334 0.40 -3.99 0.05
N GLY A 335 -0.27 -2.85 -0.11
CA GLY A 335 -1.63 -2.65 0.35
C GLY A 335 -2.02 -1.17 0.32
N VAL A 336 -3.30 -0.92 0.57
CA VAL A 336 -3.87 0.43 0.66
C VAL A 336 -4.65 0.61 1.96
N GLY A 337 -4.96 1.85 2.30
CA GLY A 337 -5.73 2.25 3.47
C GLY A 337 -7.09 1.54 3.53
N ASN A 338 -7.55 1.27 4.74
CA ASN A 338 -8.79 0.57 4.98
C ASN A 338 -9.88 1.53 5.45
N GLU A 339 -10.99 1.61 4.70
CA GLU A 339 -12.15 2.40 5.14
C GLU A 339 -13.21 1.54 5.81
N ILE A 340 -13.27 0.25 5.53
CA ILE A 340 -14.26 -0.65 6.14
C ILE A 340 -13.49 -1.89 6.56
N GLU A 341 -12.90 -1.81 7.76
CA GLU A 341 -12.08 -2.88 8.29
C GLU A 341 -12.85 -4.22 8.30
N GLY A 342 -12.16 -5.34 8.13
CA GLY A 342 -12.71 -6.70 8.29
C GLY A 342 -13.80 -7.17 7.30
N GLY A 343 -14.22 -6.35 6.33
CA GLY A 343 -15.22 -6.69 5.30
C GLY A 343 -14.70 -6.65 3.85
N VAL A 344 -13.41 -6.37 3.66
CA VAL A 344 -12.79 -6.17 2.35
C VAL A 344 -12.70 -7.49 1.57
N ARG A 345 -12.95 -7.42 0.25
CA ARG A 345 -12.96 -8.60 -0.63
C ARG A 345 -11.61 -9.32 -0.66
N ILE A 346 -10.49 -8.60 -0.73
CA ILE A 346 -9.16 -9.21 -0.79
C ILE A 346 -8.82 -9.97 0.51
N ASP A 347 -9.17 -9.44 1.68
CA ASP A 347 -8.96 -10.13 2.97
C ASP A 347 -9.68 -11.48 3.00
N ALA A 348 -10.96 -11.49 2.63
CA ALA A 348 -11.75 -12.72 2.61
C ALA A 348 -11.19 -13.77 1.64
N LEU A 349 -10.60 -13.32 0.53
CA LEU A 349 -9.94 -14.20 -0.43
C LEU A 349 -8.62 -14.76 0.12
N VAL A 350 -7.79 -13.92 0.74
CA VAL A 350 -6.55 -14.34 1.41
C VAL A 350 -6.87 -15.36 2.52
N ASP A 351 -7.80 -15.06 3.42
CA ASP A 351 -8.23 -15.98 4.49
C ASP A 351 -8.79 -17.30 3.92
N SER A 352 -9.54 -17.24 2.81
CA SER A 352 -10.06 -18.44 2.13
C SER A 352 -8.94 -19.30 1.54
N VAL A 353 -7.92 -18.69 0.93
CA VAL A 353 -6.75 -19.39 0.39
C VAL A 353 -5.95 -20.03 1.54
N LEU A 354 -5.70 -19.32 2.63
CA LEU A 354 -4.90 -19.81 3.74
C LEU A 354 -5.58 -20.95 4.51
N ARG A 355 -6.90 -20.90 4.70
CA ARG A 355 -7.65 -22.02 5.28
C ARG A 355 -7.58 -23.30 4.46
N ARG A 356 -7.47 -23.20 3.13
CA ARG A 356 -7.28 -24.36 2.24
C ARG A 356 -5.83 -24.83 2.18
N ASN A 357 -4.88 -23.98 2.56
CA ASN A 357 -3.44 -24.24 2.48
C ASN A 357 -2.78 -23.96 3.84
N PRO A 358 -3.10 -24.73 4.91
CA PRO A 358 -2.68 -24.43 6.28
C PRO A 358 -1.16 -24.50 6.51
N SER A 359 -0.40 -25.07 5.58
CA SER A 359 1.06 -25.12 5.59
C SER A 359 1.73 -23.87 4.99
N VAL A 360 0.98 -23.02 4.29
CA VAL A 360 1.51 -21.77 3.69
C VAL A 360 1.57 -20.70 4.76
N THR A 361 2.79 -20.24 5.08
CA THR A 361 2.98 -19.14 6.02
C THR A 361 2.93 -17.82 5.27
N PHE A 362 1.94 -16.99 5.55
CA PHE A 362 1.72 -15.73 4.83
C PHE A 362 2.05 -14.53 5.72
N ILE A 363 3.05 -13.78 5.31
CA ILE A 363 3.56 -12.59 5.98
C ILE A 363 3.14 -11.36 5.19
N ILE A 364 2.54 -10.39 5.89
CA ILE A 364 2.01 -9.18 5.27
C ILE A 364 2.37 -7.93 6.07
N SER A 365 2.69 -6.83 5.39
CA SER A 365 2.94 -5.54 6.05
C SER A 365 1.65 -4.95 6.65
N ALA A 366 1.76 -4.23 7.77
CA ALA A 366 0.62 -3.56 8.40
C ALA A 366 0.15 -2.29 7.64
N GLY A 367 1.04 -1.66 6.88
CA GLY A 367 0.83 -0.35 6.27
C GLY A 367 1.69 0.75 6.91
N ASN A 368 1.74 1.92 6.24
CA ASN A 368 2.60 3.04 6.63
C ASN A 368 1.81 4.32 6.98
N ASP A 369 0.51 4.19 7.25
CA ASP A 369 -0.41 5.31 7.52
C ASP A 369 -0.45 5.73 9.00
N GLY A 370 0.44 5.15 9.82
CA GLY A 370 0.68 5.60 11.19
C GLY A 370 1.15 7.07 11.25
N PRO A 371 1.11 7.72 12.42
CA PRO A 371 0.89 7.13 13.73
C PRO A 371 -0.56 7.03 14.20
N GLY A 372 -1.55 7.33 13.34
CA GLY A 372 -2.97 7.28 13.68
C GLY A 372 -3.45 5.88 14.06
N LEU A 373 -4.53 5.81 14.85
CA LEU A 373 -5.23 4.55 15.13
C LEU A 373 -6.15 4.17 13.96
N SER A 374 -6.50 2.89 13.85
CA SER A 374 -7.30 2.34 12.75
C SER A 374 -6.70 2.65 11.37
N THR A 375 -5.38 2.47 11.25
CA THR A 375 -4.60 2.75 10.03
C THR A 375 -4.10 1.48 9.35
N VAL A 376 -4.47 0.29 9.85
CA VAL A 376 -4.06 -0.98 9.22
C VAL A 376 -4.75 -1.13 7.88
N GLY A 377 -3.95 -1.14 6.82
CA GLY A 377 -4.45 -1.28 5.45
C GLY A 377 -4.86 -2.71 5.11
N PHE A 378 -5.54 -2.87 3.97
CA PHE A 378 -5.78 -4.19 3.37
C PHE A 378 -4.74 -4.47 2.26
N PRO A 379 -4.31 -5.74 2.07
CA PRO A 379 -4.80 -6.94 2.75
C PRO A 379 -4.20 -7.20 4.15
N GLY A 380 -3.44 -6.25 4.72
CA GLY A 380 -2.83 -6.38 6.06
C GLY A 380 -3.83 -6.65 7.20
N SER A 381 -5.11 -6.33 6.98
CA SER A 381 -6.24 -6.62 7.86
C SER A 381 -6.74 -8.08 7.82
N ALA A 382 -6.25 -8.91 6.90
CA ALA A 382 -6.59 -10.33 6.83
C ALA A 382 -6.30 -11.07 8.14
N ARG A 383 -7.20 -12.00 8.51
CA ARG A 383 -7.21 -12.63 9.84
C ARG A 383 -6.15 -13.71 9.96
N ASP A 384 -6.05 -14.55 8.93
CA ASP A 384 -5.23 -15.75 8.94
C ASP A 384 -3.77 -15.47 8.56
N ALA A 385 -3.49 -14.32 7.93
CA ALA A 385 -2.13 -13.84 7.68
C ALA A 385 -1.45 -13.36 8.98
N ILE A 386 -0.11 -13.32 8.95
CA ILE A 386 0.73 -12.74 10.01
C ILE A 386 1.06 -11.30 9.61
N THR A 387 0.40 -10.34 10.24
CA THR A 387 0.56 -8.92 9.95
C THR A 387 1.70 -8.33 10.76
N ILE A 388 2.63 -7.68 10.06
CA ILE A 388 3.91 -7.22 10.60
C ILE A 388 3.93 -5.70 10.67
N GLY A 389 4.00 -5.17 11.90
CA GLY A 389 4.35 -3.77 12.13
C GLY A 389 5.86 -3.55 12.11
N ALA A 390 6.27 -2.28 12.11
CA ALA A 390 7.66 -1.89 11.98
C ALA A 390 8.25 -1.35 13.29
N THR A 391 9.52 -1.65 13.52
CA THR A 391 10.39 -0.93 14.45
C THR A 391 11.39 -0.05 13.69
N LEU A 392 11.87 1.02 14.33
CA LEU A 392 13.13 1.66 14.00
C LEU A 392 14.24 0.88 14.71
N PRO A 393 15.11 0.18 13.97
CA PRO A 393 16.12 -0.68 14.57
C PRO A 393 17.26 0.13 15.20
N SER A 394 17.78 -0.34 16.33
CA SER A 394 18.79 0.32 17.13
C SER A 394 20.10 0.59 16.38
N SER A 395 20.42 -0.18 15.35
CA SER A 395 21.61 0.00 14.50
C SER A 395 21.57 1.28 13.64
N PHE A 396 20.38 1.85 13.45
CA PHE A 396 20.18 3.13 12.76
C PHE A 396 19.94 4.29 13.73
N LEU A 397 19.82 4.02 15.02
CA LEU A 397 19.55 5.03 16.03
C LEU A 397 20.86 5.46 16.71
N PRO A 398 21.00 6.76 17.04
CA PRO A 398 22.13 7.20 17.84
C PRO A 398 22.05 6.60 19.26
N PRO A 399 23.18 6.54 19.99
CA PRO A 399 23.17 6.13 21.40
C PRO A 399 22.16 6.96 22.20
N GLY A 400 21.47 6.31 23.14
CA GLY A 400 20.46 6.97 23.96
C GLY A 400 21.05 8.07 24.84
N GLY A 401 20.21 9.04 25.23
CA GLY A 401 20.60 10.10 26.16
C GLY A 401 21.26 9.54 27.43
N GLY A 402 22.47 9.99 27.73
CA GLY A 402 23.29 9.48 28.84
C GLY A 402 24.27 8.35 28.47
N GLY A 403 24.43 8.02 27.19
CA GLY A 403 25.42 7.05 26.71
C GLY A 403 24.97 5.58 26.75
N GLY A 404 23.68 5.32 27.00
CA GLY A 404 23.10 3.98 26.95
C GLY A 404 23.00 3.44 25.52
N ALA A 405 23.02 2.12 25.36
CA ALA A 405 22.79 1.48 24.06
C ALA A 405 21.39 1.85 23.53
N ALA A 406 21.33 2.17 22.23
CA ALA A 406 20.05 2.36 21.53
C ALA A 406 19.20 1.08 21.62
N LYS A 407 17.88 1.23 21.58
CA LYS A 407 16.92 0.12 21.58
C LYS A 407 16.03 0.25 20.35
N ASP A 408 15.51 -0.87 19.89
CA ASP A 408 14.48 -0.87 18.85
C ASP A 408 13.24 -0.16 19.39
N GLU A 409 12.67 0.74 18.60
CA GLU A 409 11.47 1.51 18.95
C GLU A 409 10.36 1.24 17.95
N VAL A 410 9.09 1.27 18.36
CA VAL A 410 7.98 1.16 17.40
C VAL A 410 8.07 2.31 16.40
N ALA A 411 8.10 2.01 15.11
CA ALA A 411 8.21 3.04 14.09
C ALA A 411 6.95 3.92 14.08
N TYR A 412 7.14 5.24 14.04
CA TYR A 412 6.02 6.18 14.04
C TYR A 412 5.08 5.96 12.85
N PHE A 413 5.63 5.64 11.67
CA PHE A 413 4.88 5.39 10.45
C PHE A 413 4.15 4.04 10.44
N SER A 414 4.49 3.09 11.32
CA SER A 414 3.83 1.77 11.32
C SER A 414 2.34 1.95 11.56
N SER A 415 1.51 1.42 10.66
CA SER A 415 0.07 1.39 10.86
C SER A 415 -0.30 0.65 12.16
N ARG A 416 -1.36 1.11 12.81
CA ARG A 416 -1.83 0.67 14.12
C ARG A 416 -3.28 0.23 14.05
N GLY A 417 -3.61 -0.75 14.86
CA GLY A 417 -5.00 -1.18 15.03
C GLY A 417 -5.84 -0.13 15.73
N GLY A 418 -6.97 -0.59 16.24
CA GLY A 418 -8.01 0.25 16.84
C GLY A 418 -9.31 -0.52 16.70
N GLU A 419 -9.85 -0.48 15.48
CA GLU A 419 -10.94 -1.32 15.00
C GLU A 419 -10.50 -2.79 14.77
N LEU A 420 -9.24 -3.02 14.39
CA LEU A 420 -8.61 -4.35 14.32
C LEU A 420 -7.65 -4.63 15.48
N ALA A 421 -7.59 -5.90 15.89
CA ALA A 421 -6.59 -6.46 16.80
C ALA A 421 -5.27 -6.76 16.06
N LYS A 422 -4.66 -5.73 15.47
CA LYS A 422 -3.46 -5.78 14.62
C LYS A 422 -2.48 -4.63 14.98
N PRO A 423 -1.19 -4.71 14.62
CA PRO A 423 -0.49 -5.84 13.98
C PRO A 423 -0.40 -7.08 14.89
N ASP A 424 0.10 -8.20 14.38
CA ASP A 424 0.31 -9.41 15.21
C ASP A 424 1.63 -9.32 16.00
N VAL A 425 2.70 -8.90 15.33
CA VAL A 425 4.07 -8.73 15.86
C VAL A 425 4.81 -7.61 15.11
N LEU A 426 5.98 -7.23 15.61
CA LEU A 426 6.88 -6.27 14.97
C LEU A 426 8.14 -6.94 14.42
N ALA A 427 8.71 -6.33 13.38
CA ALA A 427 10.05 -6.61 12.86
C ALA A 427 10.78 -5.30 12.47
N PRO A 428 12.10 -5.32 12.20
CA PRO A 428 12.86 -4.15 11.76
C PRO A 428 12.30 -3.54 10.48
N GLY A 429 11.84 -2.30 10.53
CA GLY A 429 11.25 -1.57 9.41
C GLY A 429 12.23 -0.67 8.66
N MET A 430 13.53 -0.83 8.88
CA MET A 430 14.57 -0.11 8.14
C MET A 430 15.76 -1.03 7.92
N ALA A 431 16.29 -1.06 6.69
CA ALA A 431 17.42 -1.89 6.33
C ALA A 431 18.21 -1.32 5.16
N TYR A 432 19.51 -1.62 5.15
CA TYR A 432 20.37 -1.56 3.97
C TYR A 432 20.22 -2.87 3.18
N SER A 433 19.78 -2.83 1.92
CA SER A 433 19.51 -4.03 1.12
C SER A 433 19.78 -3.81 -0.39
N SER A 434 19.51 -4.84 -1.20
CA SER A 434 19.67 -4.87 -2.65
C SER A 434 18.80 -3.83 -3.35
N VAL A 435 19.38 -3.09 -4.29
CA VAL A 435 18.67 -2.21 -5.22
C VAL A 435 19.20 -2.40 -6.64
N PRO A 436 18.35 -2.22 -7.67
CA PRO A 436 18.78 -2.19 -9.06
C PRO A 436 19.88 -1.15 -9.28
N LEU A 437 20.68 -1.32 -10.34
CA LEU A 437 21.82 -0.43 -10.60
C LEU A 437 21.38 1.02 -10.86
N TRP A 438 20.25 1.24 -11.54
CA TRP A 438 19.67 2.58 -11.72
C TRP A 438 19.32 3.27 -10.40
N ASN A 439 19.08 2.50 -9.33
CA ASN A 439 18.67 2.98 -8.01
C ASN A 439 19.80 2.96 -6.97
N ALA A 440 21.07 2.86 -7.42
CA ALA A 440 22.21 2.97 -6.52
C ALA A 440 22.20 4.30 -5.76
N GLY A 441 22.48 4.26 -4.46
CA GLY A 441 22.33 5.41 -3.55
C GLY A 441 21.05 5.38 -2.72
N ASP A 442 20.13 4.45 -3.00
CA ASP A 442 18.87 4.27 -2.27
C ASP A 442 18.81 2.89 -1.57
N GLU A 443 19.96 2.39 -1.12
CA GLU A 443 20.06 1.09 -0.43
C GLU A 443 19.38 1.08 0.95
N ILE A 444 19.17 2.25 1.57
CA ILE A 444 18.51 2.37 2.88
C ILE A 444 17.06 2.79 2.67
N LYS A 445 16.13 1.86 2.88
CA LYS A 445 14.69 2.13 2.84
C LYS A 445 14.05 1.89 4.20
N GLN A 446 12.94 2.58 4.45
CA GLN A 446 12.11 2.40 5.65
C GLN A 446 10.64 2.16 5.30
N GLY A 447 9.97 1.35 6.10
CA GLY A 447 8.56 1.00 5.96
C GLY A 447 8.23 -0.34 6.60
N THR A 448 6.95 -0.60 6.82
CA THR A 448 6.47 -1.97 7.13
C THR A 448 6.76 -2.94 5.98
N SER A 449 6.97 -2.43 4.78
CA SER A 449 7.48 -3.17 3.63
C SER A 449 8.89 -3.72 3.79
N MET A 450 9.70 -3.20 4.72
CA MET A 450 11.00 -3.78 5.09
C MET A 450 10.87 -4.75 6.28
N ALA A 451 9.90 -4.50 7.17
CA ALA A 451 9.60 -5.38 8.30
C ALA A 451 9.00 -6.72 7.87
N ALA A 452 8.08 -6.71 6.89
CA ALA A 452 7.46 -7.92 6.36
C ALA A 452 8.48 -8.93 5.77
N PRO A 453 9.41 -8.58 4.86
CA PRO A 453 10.40 -9.52 4.35
C PRO A 453 11.38 -9.98 5.42
N HIS A 454 11.68 -9.14 6.42
CA HIS A 454 12.49 -9.56 7.56
C HIS A 454 11.79 -10.69 8.33
N ALA A 455 10.50 -10.52 8.64
CA ALA A 455 9.68 -11.54 9.27
C ALA A 455 9.46 -12.78 8.38
N ALA A 456 9.36 -12.62 7.05
CA ALA A 456 9.29 -13.72 6.10
C ALA A 456 10.57 -14.56 6.08
N GLY A 457 11.73 -13.91 6.16
CA GLY A 457 13.00 -14.60 6.38
C GLY A 457 12.98 -15.36 7.71
N VAL A 458 12.56 -14.74 8.82
CA VAL A 458 12.47 -15.43 10.13
C VAL A 458 11.54 -16.64 10.05
N ALA A 459 10.38 -16.50 9.40
CA ALA A 459 9.47 -17.61 9.17
C ALA A 459 10.15 -18.73 8.36
N ALA A 460 10.93 -18.39 7.33
CA ALA A 460 11.68 -19.39 6.56
C ALA A 460 12.74 -20.13 7.39
N LEU A 461 13.41 -19.46 8.35
CA LEU A 461 14.32 -20.10 9.30
C LEU A 461 13.58 -21.14 10.16
N LEU A 462 12.43 -20.75 10.73
CA LEU A 462 11.60 -21.64 11.55
C LEU A 462 11.04 -22.81 10.74
N VAL A 463 10.58 -22.56 9.51
CA VAL A 463 10.07 -23.58 8.59
C VAL A 463 11.19 -24.56 8.19
N SER A 464 12.41 -24.07 7.95
CA SER A 464 13.57 -24.91 7.65
C SER A 464 13.92 -25.82 8.84
N ALA A 465 13.85 -25.29 10.06
CA ALA A 465 14.05 -26.06 11.28
C ALA A 465 12.98 -27.15 11.47
N LEU A 466 11.69 -26.80 11.32
CA LEU A 466 10.57 -27.76 11.39
C LEU A 466 10.73 -28.87 10.33
N ALA A 467 11.05 -28.52 9.09
CA ALA A 467 11.24 -29.47 8.00
C ALA A 467 12.39 -30.45 8.29
N GLN A 468 13.53 -29.96 8.78
CA GLN A 468 14.67 -30.81 9.16
C GLN A 468 14.35 -31.73 10.34
N ARG A 469 13.51 -31.29 11.28
CA ARG A 469 12.98 -32.12 12.37
C ARG A 469 11.83 -33.05 11.95
N LYS A 470 11.37 -32.97 10.69
CA LYS A 470 10.21 -33.70 10.16
C LYS A 470 8.91 -33.38 10.93
N GLN A 471 8.82 -32.18 11.49
CA GLN A 471 7.62 -31.67 12.14
C GLN A 471 6.70 -31.01 11.09
N PRO A 472 5.38 -31.08 11.27
CA PRO A 472 4.43 -30.48 10.33
C PRO A 472 4.56 -28.95 10.35
N VAL A 473 4.63 -28.35 9.17
CA VAL A 473 4.57 -26.90 9.00
C VAL A 473 3.11 -26.47 9.02
N VAL A 474 2.71 -25.72 10.05
CA VAL A 474 1.35 -25.19 10.21
C VAL A 474 1.43 -23.71 10.53
N ALA A 475 0.93 -22.86 9.63
CA ALA A 475 1.06 -21.41 9.70
C ALA A 475 0.49 -20.83 11.00
N ARG A 476 -0.66 -21.33 11.47
CA ARG A 476 -1.28 -20.92 12.74
C ARG A 476 -0.38 -21.19 13.95
N ILE A 477 0.38 -22.28 13.94
CA ILE A 477 1.32 -22.63 15.03
C ILE A 477 2.54 -21.71 14.97
N ILE A 478 3.07 -21.44 13.78
CA ILE A 478 4.17 -20.47 13.58
C ILE A 478 3.74 -19.07 14.04
N LYS A 479 2.54 -18.62 13.67
CA LYS A 479 1.95 -17.36 14.14
C LYS A 479 1.88 -17.29 15.66
N GLN A 480 1.37 -18.34 16.30
CA GLN A 480 1.31 -18.41 17.77
C GLN A 480 2.71 -18.37 18.39
N ALA A 481 3.68 -19.11 17.86
CA ALA A 481 5.05 -19.11 18.34
C ALA A 481 5.64 -17.70 18.32
N LEU A 482 5.57 -17.01 17.17
CA LEU A 482 6.04 -15.63 17.02
C LEU A 482 5.36 -14.67 18.00
N MET A 483 4.04 -14.76 18.17
CA MET A 483 3.27 -13.88 19.04
C MET A 483 3.50 -14.14 20.54
N VAL A 484 3.71 -15.39 20.95
CA VAL A 484 3.90 -15.74 22.37
C VAL A 484 5.30 -15.40 22.85
N THR A 485 6.29 -15.48 21.97
CA THR A 485 7.70 -15.28 22.32
C THR A 485 8.25 -13.90 21.96
N ALA A 486 7.46 -13.07 21.28
CA ALA A 486 7.81 -11.69 20.99
C ALA A 486 8.11 -10.88 22.26
N ARG A 487 9.05 -9.94 22.14
CA ARG A 487 9.52 -9.07 23.22
C ARG A 487 8.72 -7.76 23.18
N PRO A 488 7.91 -7.45 24.21
CA PRO A 488 7.12 -6.22 24.26
C PRO A 488 7.99 -4.97 24.28
N THR A 489 7.50 -3.90 23.66
CA THR A 489 8.14 -2.59 23.65
C THR A 489 7.59 -1.75 24.80
N PRO A 490 8.45 -1.13 25.64
CA PRO A 490 7.99 -0.31 26.74
C PRO A 490 7.04 0.81 26.31
N GLY A 491 5.84 0.86 26.90
CA GLY A 491 4.86 1.92 26.66
C GLY A 491 3.97 1.73 25.43
N ALA A 492 4.20 0.71 24.60
CA ALA A 492 3.31 0.36 23.50
C ALA A 492 2.09 -0.43 24.01
N THR A 493 0.94 -0.20 23.38
CA THR A 493 -0.27 -1.00 23.62
C THR A 493 -0.40 -2.11 22.58
N TYR A 494 -1.35 -3.03 22.76
CA TYR A 494 -1.58 -4.11 21.79
C TYR A 494 -1.86 -3.59 20.37
N VAL A 495 -2.56 -2.45 20.21
CA VAL A 495 -2.85 -1.90 18.87
C VAL A 495 -1.65 -1.20 18.24
N ASP A 496 -0.62 -0.87 19.02
CA ASP A 496 0.63 -0.30 18.51
C ASP A 496 1.60 -1.38 18.00
N GLU A 497 1.72 -2.50 18.74
CA GLU A 497 2.79 -3.48 18.52
C GLU A 497 2.36 -4.94 18.40
N GLY A 498 1.07 -5.23 18.58
CA GLY A 498 0.59 -6.59 18.78
C GLY A 498 1.22 -7.21 20.02
N ARG A 499 2.20 -8.09 19.81
CA ARG A 499 2.96 -8.74 20.89
C ARG A 499 4.41 -8.27 21.02
N GLY A 500 4.81 -7.28 20.21
CA GLY A 500 6.14 -6.72 20.21
C GLY A 500 7.06 -7.37 19.19
N LEU A 501 8.36 -7.19 19.39
CA LEU A 501 9.41 -7.55 18.44
C LEU A 501 9.71 -9.05 18.46
N ILE A 502 9.78 -9.66 17.27
CA ILE A 502 10.09 -11.09 17.09
C ILE A 502 11.41 -11.49 17.77
N ASP A 503 11.42 -12.69 18.39
CA ASP A 503 12.62 -13.39 18.85
C ASP A 503 12.65 -14.81 18.26
N VAL A 504 13.54 -15.04 17.28
CA VAL A 504 13.56 -16.31 16.53
C VAL A 504 14.02 -17.50 17.38
N SER A 505 14.98 -17.31 18.29
CA SER A 505 15.47 -18.39 19.17
C SER A 505 14.36 -18.85 20.10
N ALA A 506 13.64 -17.89 20.71
CA ALA A 506 12.54 -18.20 21.59
C ALA A 506 11.37 -18.85 20.83
N ALA A 507 11.04 -18.36 19.63
CA ALA A 507 10.00 -18.96 18.79
C ALA A 507 10.34 -20.40 18.40
N ASN A 508 11.59 -20.69 18.02
CA ASN A 508 12.04 -22.05 17.72
C ASN A 508 11.94 -22.97 18.95
N ALA A 509 12.41 -22.52 20.12
CA ALA A 509 12.31 -23.30 21.35
C ALA A 509 10.85 -23.58 21.76
N TRP A 510 9.95 -22.63 21.49
CA TRP A 510 8.52 -22.83 21.72
C TRP A 510 7.94 -23.89 20.76
N LEU A 511 8.32 -23.87 19.48
CA LEU A 511 7.91 -24.88 18.49
C LEU A 511 8.38 -26.29 18.86
N GLU A 512 9.59 -26.43 19.41
CA GLU A 512 10.13 -27.71 19.88
C GLU A 512 9.29 -28.36 20.99
N SER A 513 8.49 -27.57 21.72
CA SER A 513 7.61 -28.09 22.76
C SER A 513 6.29 -28.68 22.24
N GLU A 514 6.03 -28.62 20.93
CA GLU A 514 4.89 -29.25 20.23
C GLU A 514 3.52 -28.98 20.89
N ARG A 515 3.34 -27.75 21.40
CA ARG A 515 2.11 -27.37 22.11
C ARG A 515 0.91 -27.32 21.19
N VAL A 516 -0.24 -27.69 21.74
CA VAL A 516 -1.52 -27.60 21.03
C VAL A 516 -1.99 -26.15 21.02
N VAL A 517 -2.13 -25.59 19.82
CA VAL A 517 -2.75 -24.28 19.60
C VAL A 517 -4.22 -24.51 19.24
N PRO A 518 -5.18 -23.96 20.00
CA PRO A 518 -6.60 -24.03 19.60
C PRO A 518 -6.87 -23.13 18.40
N ASP A 519 -7.79 -23.55 17.54
CA ASP A 519 -8.33 -22.73 16.46
C ASP A 519 -9.53 -21.94 16.99
N ILE A 520 -9.29 -20.66 17.32
CA ILE A 520 -10.29 -19.76 17.90
C ILE A 520 -10.26 -18.44 17.14
N GLN A 521 -11.44 -17.98 16.77
CA GLN A 521 -11.65 -16.67 16.16
C GLN A 521 -12.42 -15.76 17.11
N VAL A 522 -12.12 -14.48 17.06
CA VAL A 522 -12.77 -13.44 17.89
C VAL A 522 -13.41 -12.41 16.98
N ARG A 523 -14.62 -12.00 17.36
CA ARG A 523 -15.35 -10.90 16.73
C ARG A 523 -15.96 -9.98 17.78
N ALA A 524 -15.75 -8.68 17.70
CA ALA A 524 -16.50 -7.69 18.47
C ALA A 524 -17.90 -7.53 17.88
N ALA A 525 -18.94 -7.64 18.71
CA ALA A 525 -20.31 -7.34 18.31
C ALA A 525 -20.47 -5.83 18.07
N GLY A 526 -21.32 -5.46 17.11
CA GLY A 526 -21.38 -4.11 16.54
C GLY A 526 -20.74 -4.12 15.15
N ALA A 527 -19.50 -3.65 15.03
CA ALA A 527 -18.77 -3.55 13.76
C ALA A 527 -18.40 -4.91 13.13
N GLY A 528 -18.41 -6.01 13.89
CA GLY A 528 -18.10 -7.34 13.35
C GLY A 528 -16.60 -7.59 13.10
N LEU A 529 -15.72 -6.80 13.74
CA LEU A 529 -14.27 -6.78 13.57
C LEU A 529 -13.53 -7.59 14.63
N SER A 530 -12.19 -7.68 14.53
CA SER A 530 -11.38 -8.45 15.49
C SER A 530 -11.10 -7.70 16.81
N ALA A 531 -11.28 -6.38 16.84
CA ALA A 531 -11.27 -5.56 18.05
C ALA A 531 -12.53 -4.70 18.16
N ALA A 532 -12.76 -4.14 19.34
CA ALA A 532 -13.84 -3.20 19.59
C ALA A 532 -13.31 -1.76 19.58
N TRP A 533 -13.92 -0.91 18.77
CA TRP A 533 -13.71 0.54 18.75
C TRP A 533 -14.94 1.24 19.32
N ILE A 534 -14.74 2.06 20.35
CA ILE A 534 -15.80 2.81 21.01
C ILE A 534 -15.42 4.28 21.01
N GLN A 535 -16.19 5.10 20.32
CA GLN A 535 -16.03 6.55 20.37
C GLN A 535 -17.00 7.15 21.39
N ALA A 536 -16.47 7.88 22.37
CA ALA A 536 -17.29 8.62 23.32
C ALA A 536 -18.09 9.73 22.62
N PRO A 537 -19.32 10.05 23.08
CA PRO A 537 -20.09 11.15 22.52
C PRO A 537 -19.33 12.47 22.62
N ALA A 538 -19.48 13.33 21.62
CA ALA A 538 -18.79 14.62 21.57
C ALA A 538 -19.03 15.44 22.85
N GLY A 539 -17.95 15.79 23.56
CA GLY A 539 -18.02 16.61 24.77
C GLY A 539 -18.52 15.90 26.03
N GLN A 540 -18.68 14.57 25.99
CA GLN A 540 -19.09 13.77 27.14
C GLN A 540 -18.06 12.67 27.43
N PRO A 541 -17.95 12.21 28.69
CA PRO A 541 -17.22 10.99 28.99
C PRO A 541 -17.86 9.79 28.27
N ALA A 542 -17.10 8.71 28.08
CA ALA A 542 -17.60 7.50 27.42
C ALA A 542 -18.83 6.85 28.11
N GLY A 543 -19.09 7.16 29.39
CA GLY A 543 -20.09 6.47 30.20
C GLY A 543 -19.69 5.04 30.56
N ASP A 544 -20.34 4.43 31.54
CA ASP A 544 -20.17 3.00 31.81
C ASP A 544 -20.89 2.18 30.73
N GLY A 545 -20.32 1.05 30.31
CA GLY A 545 -20.95 0.24 29.27
C GLY A 545 -20.47 -1.20 29.21
N VAL A 546 -21.04 -1.93 28.25
CA VAL A 546 -20.75 -3.34 27.99
C VAL A 546 -20.35 -3.51 26.54
N GLN A 547 -19.16 -4.04 26.29
CA GLN A 547 -18.73 -4.48 24.99
C GLN A 547 -18.91 -6.00 24.89
N VAL A 548 -19.57 -6.46 23.82
CA VAL A 548 -19.83 -7.87 23.59
C VAL A 548 -18.86 -8.41 22.54
N PHE A 549 -18.32 -9.60 22.77
CA PHE A 549 -17.52 -10.36 21.82
C PHE A 549 -18.16 -11.71 21.54
N GLU A 550 -18.08 -12.16 20.29
CA GLU A 550 -18.33 -13.53 19.88
C GLU A 550 -17.00 -14.26 19.69
N VAL A 551 -16.83 -15.34 20.44
CA VAL A 551 -15.66 -16.22 20.36
C VAL A 551 -16.10 -17.51 19.66
N MET A 552 -15.54 -17.74 18.49
CA MET A 552 -15.89 -18.86 17.62
C MET A 552 -14.82 -19.95 17.73
N ARG A 553 -15.23 -21.17 18.04
CA ARG A 553 -14.36 -22.35 18.18
C ARG A 553 -14.33 -23.11 16.86
N GLY A 554 -13.14 -23.35 16.32
CA GLY A 554 -12.93 -24.22 15.17
C GLY A 554 -13.40 -25.65 15.46
N ALA A 555 -13.95 -26.32 14.45
CA ALA A 555 -14.58 -27.64 14.61
C ALA A 555 -13.62 -28.72 15.19
N SER A 556 -12.32 -28.60 14.90
CA SER A 556 -11.26 -29.49 15.38
C SER A 556 -10.77 -29.19 16.80
N THR A 557 -11.14 -28.05 17.38
CA THR A 557 -10.71 -27.63 18.72
C THR A 557 -11.65 -28.20 19.77
N ALA A 558 -11.17 -28.92 20.77
CA ALA A 558 -12.04 -29.47 21.82
C ALA A 558 -12.67 -28.37 22.70
N PRO A 559 -13.89 -28.58 23.25
CA PRO A 559 -14.43 -27.73 24.31
C PRO A 559 -13.47 -27.58 25.49
N ALA A 560 -13.25 -26.35 25.94
CA ALA A 560 -12.33 -26.07 27.03
C ALA A 560 -12.76 -24.84 27.85
N THR A 561 -12.33 -24.79 29.10
CA THR A 561 -12.48 -23.64 29.99
C THR A 561 -11.21 -22.81 30.01
N TYR A 562 -11.35 -21.50 29.87
CA TYR A 562 -10.26 -20.54 29.86
C TYR A 562 -10.39 -19.58 31.05
N THR A 563 -9.26 -19.18 31.62
CA THR A 563 -9.18 -18.11 32.62
C THR A 563 -8.92 -16.78 31.92
N LEU A 564 -9.77 -15.79 32.16
CA LEU A 564 -9.66 -14.47 31.53
C LEU A 564 -8.92 -13.50 32.45
N ARG A 565 -8.05 -12.67 31.87
CA ARG A 565 -7.27 -11.65 32.60
C ARG A 565 -7.26 -10.34 31.82
N SER A 566 -7.68 -9.26 32.47
CA SER A 566 -7.59 -7.89 31.92
C SER A 566 -6.25 -7.26 32.28
N ASP A 567 -5.64 -6.56 31.34
CA ASP A 567 -4.47 -5.70 31.58
C ASP A 567 -4.86 -4.25 31.97
N ALA A 568 -6.14 -3.90 31.83
CA ALA A 568 -6.63 -2.55 32.00
C ALA A 568 -7.55 -2.45 33.23
N PRO A 569 -7.28 -1.55 34.18
CA PRO A 569 -8.08 -1.43 35.41
C PRO A 569 -9.49 -0.88 35.17
N TRP A 570 -9.77 -0.32 33.99
CA TRP A 570 -11.08 0.18 33.60
C TRP A 570 -11.93 -0.87 32.86
N LEU A 571 -11.34 -2.00 32.47
CA LEU A 571 -11.99 -3.07 31.69
C LEU A 571 -12.08 -4.35 32.52
N THR A 572 -13.29 -4.87 32.72
CA THR A 572 -13.56 -6.06 33.54
C THR A 572 -14.17 -7.18 32.71
N ALA A 573 -13.71 -8.40 32.94
CA ALA A 573 -14.20 -9.62 32.28
C ALA A 573 -14.67 -10.66 33.32
N PRO A 574 -15.51 -11.64 32.93
CA PRO A 574 -15.77 -12.83 33.75
C PRO A 574 -14.46 -13.54 34.10
N ALA A 575 -14.32 -14.12 35.29
CA ALA A 575 -13.07 -14.78 35.68
C ALA A 575 -12.72 -16.01 34.82
N ARG A 576 -13.75 -16.74 34.36
CA ARG A 576 -13.61 -17.93 33.51
C ARG A 576 -14.71 -17.96 32.45
N ILE A 577 -14.41 -18.60 31.33
CA ILE A 577 -15.37 -18.87 30.27
C ILE A 577 -15.17 -20.29 29.74
N THR A 578 -16.26 -20.99 29.39
CA THR A 578 -16.21 -22.31 28.76
C THR A 578 -16.72 -22.21 27.33
N LEU A 579 -15.89 -22.59 26.36
CA LEU A 579 -16.25 -22.61 24.95
C LEU A 579 -16.81 -23.98 24.57
N SER A 580 -18.09 -24.24 24.89
CA SER A 580 -18.75 -25.53 24.59
C SER A 580 -19.32 -25.60 23.17
N GLY A 581 -19.98 -24.53 22.72
CA GLY A 581 -20.58 -24.40 21.39
C GLY A 581 -19.60 -23.95 20.29
N PRO A 582 -20.09 -23.82 19.03
CA PRO A 582 -19.31 -23.24 17.93
C PRO A 582 -19.08 -21.73 18.09
N THR A 583 -20.01 -21.03 18.75
CA THR A 583 -19.90 -19.61 19.10
C THR A 583 -20.29 -19.42 20.56
N THR A 584 -19.51 -18.64 21.31
CA THR A 584 -19.77 -18.27 22.70
C THR A 584 -19.64 -16.76 22.85
N THR A 585 -20.63 -16.15 23.49
CA THR A 585 -20.62 -14.71 23.77
C THR A 585 -19.85 -14.40 25.05
N VAL A 586 -19.01 -13.37 25.02
CA VAL A 586 -18.25 -12.85 26.17
C VAL A 586 -18.56 -11.37 26.32
N GLU A 587 -19.02 -10.96 27.50
CA GLU A 587 -19.30 -9.57 27.83
C GLU A 587 -18.15 -8.97 28.65
N LEU A 588 -17.64 -7.83 28.19
CA LEU A 588 -16.67 -7.01 28.92
C LEU A 588 -17.35 -5.74 29.42
N ARG A 589 -17.15 -5.39 30.69
CA ARG A 589 -17.68 -4.15 31.28
C ARG A 589 -16.58 -3.11 31.35
N TYR A 590 -16.83 -1.90 30.87
CA TYR A 590 -15.89 -0.78 30.98
C TYR A 590 -16.44 0.34 31.86
N ALA A 591 -15.57 0.93 32.68
CA ALA A 591 -15.90 1.99 33.63
C ALA A 591 -15.55 3.38 33.05
N GLY A 592 -16.55 4.09 32.52
CA GLY A 592 -16.38 5.38 31.85
C GLY A 592 -15.84 6.49 32.74
N ALA A 593 -16.10 6.42 34.05
CA ALA A 593 -15.53 7.35 35.02
C ALA A 593 -13.98 7.33 35.03
N ARG A 594 -13.36 6.21 34.61
CA ARG A 594 -11.90 6.07 34.47
C ARG A 594 -11.39 6.48 33.08
N LEU A 595 -12.29 6.87 32.18
CA LEU A 595 -12.06 7.25 30.78
C LEU A 595 -12.51 8.69 30.52
N ALA A 596 -12.36 9.58 31.51
CA ALA A 596 -12.90 10.93 31.43
C ALA A 596 -12.00 11.93 30.69
N ALA A 597 -10.68 11.72 30.68
CA ALA A 597 -9.76 12.65 30.03
C ALA A 597 -9.72 12.40 28.50
N PRO A 598 -9.69 13.46 27.67
CA PRO A 598 -9.57 13.29 26.23
C PRO A 598 -8.31 12.54 25.80
N GLY A 599 -8.46 11.49 25.00
CA GLY A 599 -7.40 10.57 24.61
C GLY A 599 -7.94 9.23 24.11
N ALA A 600 -7.05 8.28 23.85
CA ALA A 600 -7.40 6.89 23.54
C ALA A 600 -6.97 5.98 24.69
N TYR A 601 -7.80 4.98 24.99
CA TYR A 601 -7.57 4.00 26.04
C TYR A 601 -7.74 2.59 25.45
N THR A 602 -6.66 1.83 25.40
CA THR A 602 -6.69 0.44 24.92
C THR A 602 -6.54 -0.51 26.09
N GLY A 603 -7.40 -1.52 26.14
CA GLY A 603 -7.37 -2.60 27.12
C GLY A 603 -7.55 -3.95 26.44
N THR A 604 -6.84 -4.96 26.93
CA THR A 604 -6.83 -6.32 26.41
C THR A 604 -7.23 -7.31 27.49
N VAL A 605 -8.22 -8.14 27.17
CA VAL A 605 -8.54 -9.33 27.97
C VAL A 605 -7.95 -10.55 27.28
N THR A 606 -7.09 -11.27 27.98
CA THR A 606 -6.40 -12.47 27.49
C THR A 606 -7.02 -13.73 28.09
N ALA A 607 -7.20 -14.77 27.26
CA ALA A 607 -7.79 -16.04 27.68
C ALA A 607 -6.75 -17.16 27.74
N TRP A 608 -6.58 -17.78 28.91
CA TRP A 608 -5.52 -18.75 29.18
C TRP A 608 -6.07 -20.14 29.43
N SER A 609 -5.47 -21.14 28.79
CA SER A 609 -5.71 -22.55 29.12
C SER A 609 -4.97 -22.94 30.41
N ALA A 610 -5.05 -24.22 30.80
CA ALA A 610 -4.23 -24.73 31.89
C ALA A 610 -2.72 -24.72 31.57
N ASP A 611 -2.35 -24.87 30.30
CA ASP A 611 -0.97 -24.69 29.84
C ASP A 611 -0.70 -23.22 29.55
N THR A 612 -0.26 -22.49 30.57
CA THR A 612 0.06 -21.06 30.42
C THR A 612 1.29 -20.81 29.53
N LEU A 613 2.12 -21.81 29.27
CA LEU A 613 3.30 -21.68 28.40
C LEU A 613 2.92 -21.73 26.91
N ALA A 614 1.74 -22.25 26.57
CA ALA A 614 1.18 -22.13 25.22
C ALA A 614 0.80 -20.68 24.85
N GLY A 615 0.83 -19.76 25.83
CA GLY A 615 0.32 -18.41 25.69
C GLY A 615 -1.21 -18.35 25.73
N PRO A 616 -1.78 -17.16 25.58
CA PRO A 616 -3.23 -17.01 25.54
C PRO A 616 -3.79 -17.62 24.25
N ALA A 617 -4.92 -18.31 24.38
CA ALA A 617 -5.64 -18.96 23.30
C ALA A 617 -6.37 -17.94 22.40
N PHE A 618 -6.83 -16.83 22.97
CA PHE A 618 -7.42 -15.71 22.26
C PHE A 618 -7.32 -14.42 23.09
N ARG A 619 -7.61 -13.28 22.44
CA ARG A 619 -7.54 -11.93 23.02
C ARG A 619 -8.79 -11.15 22.62
N LEU A 620 -9.31 -10.35 23.54
CA LEU A 620 -10.41 -9.42 23.32
C LEU A 620 -9.86 -8.01 23.53
N VAL A 621 -9.68 -7.28 22.43
CA VAL A 621 -9.04 -5.95 22.44
C VAL A 621 -10.13 -4.89 22.34
N THR A 622 -10.14 -3.93 23.27
CA THR A 622 -11.10 -2.81 23.29
C THR A 622 -10.35 -1.50 23.34
N THR A 623 -10.65 -0.60 22.41
CA THR A 623 -10.12 0.77 22.37
C THR A 623 -11.27 1.76 22.51
N VAL A 624 -11.13 2.69 23.46
CA VAL A 624 -12.08 3.79 23.68
C VAL A 624 -11.41 5.11 23.34
N ALA A 625 -11.97 5.84 22.37
CA ALA A 625 -11.52 7.18 21.99
C ALA A 625 -12.44 8.26 22.60
N VAL A 626 -11.85 9.24 23.27
CA VAL A 626 -12.57 10.32 23.95
C VAL A 626 -12.12 11.67 23.35
N PRO A 627 -12.88 12.25 22.41
CA PRO A 627 -12.52 13.51 21.79
C PRO A 627 -12.82 14.70 22.69
N ALA A 628 -11.96 15.72 22.66
CA ALA A 628 -12.28 17.01 23.26
C ALA A 628 -13.48 17.64 22.50
N PRO A 629 -14.44 18.28 23.18
CA PRO A 629 -15.56 18.92 22.51
C PRO A 629 -15.10 20.06 21.61
N VAL A 630 -15.91 20.29 20.56
CA VAL A 630 -15.84 21.52 19.76
C VAL A 630 -16.03 22.73 20.69
N ALA A 631 -15.15 23.72 20.57
CA ALA A 631 -15.27 24.98 21.28
C ALA A 631 -14.99 26.12 20.30
N ALA A 632 -15.74 27.22 20.42
CA ALA A 632 -15.46 28.42 19.64
C ALA A 632 -14.09 29.00 20.01
N GLY A 633 -13.30 29.35 19.00
CA GLY A 633 -11.97 29.93 19.20
C GLY A 633 -10.90 28.91 19.57
N ARG A 634 -9.85 29.39 20.24
CA ARG A 634 -8.61 28.64 20.48
C ARG A 634 -8.69 27.81 21.77
N LYS A 635 -8.36 26.53 21.68
CA LYS A 635 -8.33 25.57 22.79
C LYS A 635 -7.04 24.77 22.78
N ALA A 636 -6.37 24.67 23.92
CA ALA A 636 -5.25 23.76 24.10
C ALA A 636 -5.78 22.34 24.38
N LEU A 637 -5.47 21.38 23.50
CA LEU A 637 -5.70 19.96 23.76
C LEU A 637 -4.62 19.39 24.67
N ARG A 638 -3.39 19.91 24.53
CA ARG A 638 -2.21 19.65 25.37
C ARG A 638 -1.41 20.93 25.51
N ALA A 639 -0.98 21.25 26.72
CA ALA A 639 -0.15 22.40 27.01
C ALA A 639 1.12 21.92 27.72
N GLY A 640 2.27 22.03 27.05
CA GLY A 640 3.57 21.70 27.64
C GLY A 640 3.70 20.23 28.08
N ALA A 641 3.19 19.28 27.30
CA ALA A 641 3.23 17.87 27.66
C ALA A 641 4.59 17.26 27.32
N ARG A 642 5.22 16.60 28.31
CA ARG A 642 6.47 15.86 28.10
C ARG A 642 6.18 14.57 27.33
N VAL A 643 6.96 14.33 26.28
CA VAL A 643 6.96 13.13 25.44
C VAL A 643 8.32 12.46 25.60
N ALA A 644 8.33 11.16 25.93
CA ALA A 644 9.56 10.40 26.01
C ALA A 644 10.25 10.32 24.63
N ALA A 645 11.55 10.03 24.60
CA ALA A 645 12.23 9.74 23.34
C ALA A 645 11.53 8.59 22.61
N GLY A 646 11.31 8.73 21.30
CA GLY A 646 10.52 7.79 20.49
C GLY A 646 9.02 7.73 20.80
N GLY A 647 8.57 8.48 21.82
CA GLY A 647 7.20 8.44 22.30
C GLY A 647 6.22 9.25 21.44
N LEU A 648 4.93 9.01 21.68
CA LEU A 648 3.82 9.66 21.01
C LEU A 648 2.97 10.45 22.00
N LEU A 649 2.53 11.64 21.61
CA LEU A 649 1.50 12.42 22.28
C LEU A 649 0.24 12.46 21.42
N ARG A 650 -0.73 11.60 21.79
CA ARG A 650 -2.00 11.43 21.08
C ARG A 650 -3.08 12.32 21.69
N SER A 651 -3.80 13.06 20.84
CA SER A 651 -4.87 13.97 21.22
C SER A 651 -6.04 13.86 20.24
N PHE A 652 -7.28 13.90 20.75
CA PHE A 652 -8.49 13.86 19.93
C PHE A 652 -9.30 15.12 20.10
N PHE A 653 -9.93 15.60 19.03
CA PHE A 653 -10.90 16.69 19.07
C PHE A 653 -12.04 16.44 18.08
N GLN A 654 -13.23 16.90 18.44
CA GLN A 654 -14.38 16.87 17.54
C GLN A 654 -14.30 18.04 16.54
N ALA A 655 -14.64 17.79 15.29
CA ALA A 655 -14.89 18.82 14.27
C ALA A 655 -16.32 18.69 13.70
N ASP A 656 -16.85 19.81 13.21
CA ASP A 656 -18.17 19.91 12.57
C ASP A 656 -17.98 20.06 11.05
N THR A 657 -18.78 19.35 10.25
CA THR A 657 -18.77 19.51 8.78
C THR A 657 -18.92 20.98 8.39
N ALA A 658 -18.13 21.42 7.41
CA ALA A 658 -18.15 22.80 6.91
C ALA A 658 -17.75 23.88 7.93
N ARG A 659 -17.19 23.51 9.08
CA ARG A 659 -16.62 24.44 10.06
C ARG A 659 -15.09 24.38 9.99
N PRO A 660 -14.44 25.35 9.33
CA PRO A 660 -13.00 25.32 9.18
C PRO A 660 -12.29 25.44 10.52
N PHE A 661 -11.09 24.87 10.61
CA PHE A 661 -10.28 24.89 11.82
C PHE A 661 -8.80 24.97 11.49
N GLU A 662 -8.02 25.39 12.48
CA GLU A 662 -6.57 25.32 12.48
C GLU A 662 -6.08 24.41 13.61
N VAL A 663 -5.20 23.47 13.30
CA VAL A 663 -4.43 22.73 14.31
C VAL A 663 -2.99 23.24 14.31
N ARG A 664 -2.49 23.61 15.48
CA ARG A 664 -1.10 24.02 15.68
C ARG A 664 -0.42 23.09 16.67
N VAL A 665 0.64 22.41 16.21
CA VAL A 665 1.51 21.58 17.04
C VAL A 665 2.87 22.27 17.16
N SER A 666 3.31 22.49 18.40
CA SER A 666 4.60 23.13 18.69
C SER A 666 5.39 22.29 19.67
N SER A 667 6.71 22.37 19.59
CA SER A 667 7.58 21.71 20.57
C SER A 667 8.75 22.60 20.97
N GLU A 668 9.29 22.42 22.19
CA GLU A 668 10.35 23.26 22.75
C GLU A 668 11.71 23.13 22.02
N ALA A 669 11.85 22.21 21.06
CA ALA A 669 13.05 22.07 20.23
C ALA A 669 12.64 21.88 18.78
N GLU A 670 13.50 22.21 17.81
CA GLU A 670 13.26 21.80 16.42
C GLU A 670 13.49 20.27 16.35
N ARG A 671 12.44 19.42 16.32
CA ARG A 671 12.53 17.97 15.97
C ARG A 671 11.27 17.11 16.17
N ALA A 672 10.13 17.63 16.63
CA ALA A 672 8.92 16.80 16.65
C ALA A 672 8.40 16.56 15.22
N LEU A 673 7.71 15.44 14.99
CA LEU A 673 6.84 15.27 13.84
C LEU A 673 5.39 15.36 14.31
N ALA A 674 4.61 16.25 13.70
CA ALA A 674 3.17 16.32 13.91
C ALA A 674 2.46 15.52 12.82
N PHE A 675 1.35 14.88 13.18
CA PHE A 675 0.45 14.22 12.26
C PHE A 675 -0.99 14.60 12.56
N LEU A 676 -1.78 14.77 11.50
CA LEU A 676 -3.23 14.95 11.57
C LEU A 676 -3.90 13.79 10.82
N HIS A 677 -4.89 13.19 11.46
CA HIS A 677 -5.75 12.16 10.90
C HIS A 677 -7.20 12.63 10.99
N GLU A 678 -7.91 12.50 9.88
CA GLU A 678 -9.35 12.63 9.74
C GLU A 678 -10.07 11.50 10.53
N PRO A 679 -11.40 11.58 10.68
CA PRO A 679 -12.17 10.50 11.30
C PRO A 679 -11.86 9.13 10.68
N ASP A 680 -12.00 8.08 11.48
CA ASP A 680 -11.73 6.69 11.11
C ASP A 680 -10.27 6.39 10.73
N GLY A 681 -9.32 7.22 11.18
CA GLY A 681 -7.89 6.94 11.02
C GLY A 681 -7.31 7.32 9.65
N VAL A 682 -8.08 8.01 8.80
CA VAL A 682 -7.62 8.43 7.47
C VAL A 682 -6.58 9.56 7.63
N PRO A 683 -5.35 9.44 7.07
CA PRO A 683 -4.38 10.53 7.07
C PRO A 683 -4.95 11.79 6.44
N TYR A 684 -4.64 12.97 7.01
CA TYR A 684 -5.18 14.23 6.51
C TYR A 684 -4.83 14.47 5.04
N ARG A 685 -5.86 14.73 4.24
CA ARG A 685 -5.86 14.67 2.77
C ARG A 685 -4.87 15.57 2.03
N ASP A 686 -4.36 16.63 2.66
CA ASP A 686 -3.33 17.48 2.05
C ASP A 686 -1.94 16.92 2.32
N GLN A 687 -1.55 16.98 3.60
CA GLN A 687 -0.28 16.48 4.08
C GLN A 687 -0.48 16.09 5.53
N ALA A 688 -0.52 14.79 5.80
CA ALA A 688 -0.73 14.27 7.15
C ALA A 688 0.42 14.62 8.09
N GLY A 689 1.68 14.43 7.67
CA GLY A 689 2.87 14.62 8.50
C GLY A 689 3.62 15.92 8.24
N ARG A 690 3.98 16.67 9.29
CA ARG A 690 4.76 17.92 9.21
C ARG A 690 5.79 18.00 10.35
N PRO A 691 7.01 18.49 10.11
CA PRO A 691 7.91 18.87 11.20
C PRO A 691 7.29 19.94 12.11
N ALA A 692 7.53 19.85 13.42
CA ALA A 692 6.99 20.78 14.42
C ALA A 692 8.07 21.25 15.41
N GLY A 693 8.46 22.52 15.27
CA GLY A 693 9.40 23.23 16.15
C GLY A 693 8.74 24.33 16.99
N GLN A 694 9.54 25.31 17.43
CA GLN A 694 9.07 26.46 18.20
C GLN A 694 8.55 27.61 17.32
N GLY A 695 7.64 28.42 17.87
CA GLY A 695 7.21 29.69 17.28
C GLY A 695 6.73 29.55 15.83
N PRO A 696 7.42 30.16 14.83
CA PRO A 696 7.04 30.08 13.42
C PRO A 696 7.26 28.70 12.79
N GLN A 697 8.06 27.82 13.40
CA GLN A 697 8.30 26.46 12.92
C GLN A 697 7.29 25.43 13.46
N ALA A 698 6.27 25.88 14.19
CA ALA A 698 5.18 25.00 14.58
C ALA A 698 4.52 24.38 13.34
N ALA A 699 4.14 23.11 13.40
CA ALA A 699 3.30 22.52 12.37
C ALA A 699 1.91 23.15 12.45
N VAL A 700 1.44 23.69 11.34
CA VAL A 700 0.11 24.28 11.20
C VAL A 700 -0.65 23.53 10.12
N TYR A 701 -1.82 23.04 10.47
CA TYR A 701 -2.80 22.45 9.55
C TYR A 701 -3.99 23.40 9.48
N GLN A 702 -4.28 23.90 8.29
CA GLN A 702 -5.48 24.71 8.05
C GLN A 702 -6.44 23.89 7.22
N ALA A 703 -7.61 23.59 7.78
CA ALA A 703 -8.65 22.85 7.10
C ALA A 703 -9.65 23.83 6.48
N ASP A 704 -9.67 23.88 5.15
CA ASP A 704 -10.70 24.60 4.39
C ASP A 704 -12.08 24.02 4.69
N ALA A 705 -13.12 24.84 4.72
CA ALA A 705 -14.46 24.36 5.05
C ALA A 705 -15.00 23.34 4.03
N ARG A 706 -14.46 23.27 2.80
CA ARG A 706 -14.81 22.21 1.84
C ARG A 706 -14.30 20.84 2.28
N ASP A 707 -13.18 20.83 3.02
CA ASP A 707 -12.40 19.63 3.32
C ASP A 707 -12.67 19.09 4.74
N VAL A 708 -13.36 19.85 5.60
CA VAL A 708 -13.72 19.39 6.95
C VAL A 708 -14.83 18.34 6.90
N VAL A 709 -14.50 17.13 7.35
CA VAL A 709 -15.41 16.02 7.61
C VAL A 709 -15.89 16.09 9.06
N GLY A 710 -17.17 15.93 9.34
CA GLY A 710 -17.65 15.88 10.73
C GLY A 710 -17.19 14.60 11.43
N GLY A 711 -16.58 14.70 12.61
CA GLY A 711 -16.12 13.53 13.36
C GLY A 711 -14.98 13.84 14.34
N ALA A 712 -14.45 12.79 14.96
CA ALA A 712 -13.29 12.90 15.85
C ALA A 712 -12.01 12.85 15.02
N TYR A 713 -11.27 13.96 15.01
CA TYR A 713 -9.93 14.03 14.45
C TYR A 713 -8.91 13.61 15.49
N GLU A 714 -7.81 13.07 15.00
CA GLU A 714 -6.67 12.68 15.79
C GLU A 714 -5.44 13.53 15.43
N VAL A 715 -4.76 14.03 16.45
CA VAL A 715 -3.49 14.75 16.32
C VAL A 715 -2.44 14.01 17.11
N VAL A 716 -1.32 13.68 16.47
CA VAL A 716 -0.21 12.98 17.09
C VAL A 716 1.05 13.82 16.97
N ALA A 717 1.71 14.12 18.10
CA ALA A 717 3.07 14.63 18.09
C ALA A 717 4.04 13.49 18.44
N VAL A 718 5.07 13.29 17.62
CA VAL A 718 6.06 12.24 17.73
C VAL A 718 7.38 12.86 18.17
N ALA A 719 7.96 12.33 19.23
CA ALA A 719 9.31 12.69 19.65
C ALA A 719 10.36 11.94 18.82
N PRO A 720 11.53 12.54 18.56
CA PRO A 720 12.64 11.82 17.94
C PRO A 720 13.11 10.66 18.84
N PRO A 721 13.65 9.57 18.27
CA PRO A 721 14.11 8.40 19.03
C PRO A 721 15.20 8.69 20.07
N SER A 722 15.99 9.74 19.86
CA SER A 722 17.20 10.00 20.66
C SER A 722 16.97 10.87 21.89
N GLN A 723 15.87 11.63 21.95
CA GLN A 723 15.66 12.65 22.97
C GLN A 723 14.18 12.88 23.29
N PRO A 724 13.81 13.03 24.57
CA PRO A 724 12.48 13.48 24.94
C PRO A 724 12.27 14.94 24.52
N LEU A 725 11.01 15.36 24.42
CA LEU A 725 10.66 16.76 24.17
C LEU A 725 9.40 17.17 24.93
N THR A 726 9.13 18.47 24.93
CA THR A 726 7.86 19.03 25.40
C THR A 726 7.06 19.50 24.19
N ALA A 727 5.81 19.05 24.05
CA ALA A 727 4.93 19.41 22.94
C ALA A 727 3.61 20.02 23.43
N SER A 728 3.07 20.95 22.65
CA SER A 728 1.74 21.54 22.83
C SER A 728 0.92 21.37 21.57
N VAL A 729 -0.35 21.02 21.74
CA VAL A 729 -1.33 20.84 20.66
C VAL A 729 -2.48 21.80 20.91
N LEU A 730 -2.71 22.69 19.95
CA LEU A 730 -3.77 23.69 20.00
C LEU A 730 -4.68 23.53 18.79
N VAL A 731 -5.99 23.64 19.00
CA VAL A 731 -6.97 23.69 17.93
C VAL A 731 -7.74 25.01 18.01
N THR A 732 -7.98 25.63 16.87
CA THR A 732 -8.77 26.85 16.74
C THR A 732 -9.89 26.57 15.75
N HIS A 733 -11.13 26.48 16.23
CA HIS A 733 -12.28 26.37 15.33
C HIS A 733 -12.77 27.75 14.94
N ALA A 734 -13.18 27.89 13.68
CA ALA A 734 -13.92 29.06 13.26
C ALA A 734 -15.18 29.23 14.14
N PRO A 735 -15.57 30.47 14.46
CA PRO A 735 -16.83 30.72 15.16
C PRO A 735 -18.05 30.47 14.27
N LEU A 736 -17.87 30.19 12.97
CA LEU A 736 -18.93 30.04 11.98
C LEU A 736 -18.76 28.76 11.15
N THR A 737 -19.87 28.18 10.70
CA THR A 737 -19.88 27.22 9.58
C THR A 737 -19.95 28.00 8.28
N LEU A 738 -19.24 27.54 7.25
CA LEU A 738 -19.17 28.17 5.94
C LEU A 738 -19.77 27.24 4.89
N HIS A 739 -20.86 27.67 4.25
CA HIS A 739 -21.44 26.98 3.10
C HIS A 739 -21.40 27.91 1.89
N ALA A 740 -21.24 27.32 0.71
CA ALA A 740 -21.31 28.02 -0.57
C ALA A 740 -22.06 27.13 -1.56
N ALA A 741 -23.19 27.62 -2.07
CA ALA A 741 -24.04 26.88 -2.99
C ALA A 741 -24.11 27.58 -4.35
N ARG A 742 -24.02 26.80 -5.43
CA ARG A 742 -24.21 27.28 -6.80
C ARG A 742 -25.68 27.66 -6.99
N GLY A 743 -25.93 28.92 -7.35
CA GLY A 743 -27.22 29.41 -7.83
C GLY A 743 -27.22 29.64 -9.34
N PRO A 744 -28.34 30.10 -9.93
CA PRO A 744 -28.44 30.30 -11.38
C PRO A 744 -27.51 31.40 -11.94
N ALA A 745 -27.25 32.45 -11.15
CA ALA A 745 -26.49 33.63 -11.57
C ALA A 745 -25.16 33.83 -10.83
N GLY A 746 -24.78 32.89 -9.96
CA GLY A 746 -23.61 33.04 -9.11
C GLY A 746 -23.58 32.07 -7.95
N VAL A 747 -22.97 32.47 -6.84
CA VAL A 747 -22.82 31.67 -5.62
C VAL A 747 -23.52 32.36 -4.46
N VAL A 748 -24.25 31.60 -3.64
CA VAL A 748 -24.78 32.09 -2.36
C VAL A 748 -23.92 31.53 -1.23
N ALA A 749 -23.22 32.41 -0.53
CA ALA A 749 -22.53 32.07 0.70
C ALA A 749 -23.51 32.09 1.86
N THR A 750 -23.49 31.07 2.72
CA THR A 750 -24.30 30.99 3.93
C THR A 750 -23.40 30.71 5.12
N LEU A 751 -23.45 31.61 6.10
CA LEU A 751 -22.72 31.51 7.36
C LEU A 751 -23.67 31.09 8.47
N GLY A 752 -23.34 30.04 9.21
CA GLY A 752 -24.08 29.62 10.41
C GLY A 752 -23.28 29.92 11.68
N ASN A 753 -23.94 30.40 12.73
CA ASN A 753 -23.30 30.65 14.03
C ASN A 753 -23.69 29.57 15.05
N PRO A 754 -22.87 28.51 15.22
CA PRO A 754 -23.12 27.47 16.23
C PRO A 754 -22.76 27.90 17.66
N THR A 755 -22.30 29.13 17.88
CA THR A 755 -21.85 29.60 19.20
C THR A 755 -22.98 30.23 20.00
N SER A 756 -22.73 30.49 21.28
CA SER A 756 -23.69 31.13 22.20
C SER A 756 -23.64 32.67 22.18
N ALA A 757 -22.78 33.28 21.36
CA ALA A 757 -22.61 34.73 21.28
C ALA A 757 -22.76 35.22 19.82
N PRO A 758 -23.23 36.46 19.58
CA PRO A 758 -23.24 37.03 18.24
C PRO A 758 -21.83 37.08 17.65
N VAL A 759 -21.71 36.83 16.35
CA VAL A 759 -20.43 36.86 15.63
C VAL A 759 -20.53 37.89 14.50
N VAL A 760 -19.52 38.74 14.39
CA VAL A 760 -19.35 39.66 13.27
C VAL A 760 -18.32 39.06 12.32
N ALA A 761 -18.63 39.04 11.04
CA ALA A 761 -17.77 38.50 10.00
C ALA A 761 -17.79 39.38 8.75
N ASP A 762 -16.61 39.66 8.21
CA ASP A 762 -16.44 40.30 6.92
C ASP A 762 -16.29 39.21 5.84
N LEU A 763 -16.99 39.37 4.73
CA LEU A 763 -17.04 38.38 3.64
C LEU A 763 -16.56 39.00 2.33
N SER A 764 -15.71 38.27 1.63
CA SER A 764 -15.33 38.52 0.25
C SER A 764 -15.15 37.20 -0.50
N MET A 765 -14.95 37.27 -1.81
CA MET A 765 -14.60 36.11 -2.62
C MET A 765 -13.35 36.39 -3.43
N ALA A 766 -12.43 35.44 -3.47
CA ALA A 766 -11.23 35.51 -4.30
C ALA A 766 -11.37 34.52 -5.46
N LEU A 767 -11.35 35.01 -6.69
CA LEU A 767 -11.30 34.17 -7.89
C LEU A 767 -9.89 33.61 -8.04
N ALA A 768 -9.75 32.30 -8.22
CA ALA A 768 -8.47 31.60 -8.13
C ALA A 768 -8.12 30.77 -9.39
N GLY A 769 -9.03 30.65 -10.35
CA GLY A 769 -8.81 29.94 -11.60
C GLY A 769 -10.07 29.24 -12.11
N GLY A 770 -9.96 27.97 -12.51
CA GLY A 770 -11.06 27.19 -13.08
C GLY A 770 -11.26 25.84 -12.39
N GLU A 771 -12.51 25.37 -12.33
CA GLU A 771 -12.85 24.02 -11.87
C GLU A 771 -13.78 23.32 -12.88
N ARG A 772 -13.44 22.08 -13.23
CA ARG A 772 -14.29 21.16 -13.98
C ARG A 772 -14.64 19.96 -13.09
N LEU A 773 -15.94 19.71 -12.95
CA LEU A 773 -16.45 18.55 -12.23
C LEU A 773 -16.83 17.45 -13.23
N GLU A 774 -16.38 16.23 -12.96
CA GLU A 774 -16.70 15.04 -13.74
C GLU A 774 -17.32 13.99 -12.84
N THR A 775 -18.38 13.35 -13.31
CA THR A 775 -18.91 12.14 -12.69
C THR A 775 -18.66 10.97 -13.63
N VAL A 776 -17.85 10.03 -13.20
CA VAL A 776 -17.45 8.88 -13.99
C VAL A 776 -18.21 7.68 -13.48
N THR A 777 -18.88 6.96 -14.37
CA THR A 777 -19.43 5.64 -14.11
C THR A 777 -18.87 4.69 -15.15
N ALA A 778 -18.24 3.61 -14.69
CA ALA A 778 -17.56 2.68 -15.56
C ALA A 778 -17.64 1.26 -15.02
N SER A 779 -17.26 0.32 -15.87
CA SER A 779 -16.97 -1.05 -15.48
C SER A 779 -15.66 -1.51 -16.10
N GLY A 780 -15.06 -2.52 -15.49
CA GLY A 780 -13.82 -3.14 -15.95
C GLY A 780 -12.56 -2.48 -15.40
N SER A 781 -11.41 -3.09 -15.73
CA SER A 781 -10.06 -2.68 -15.34
C SER A 781 -9.38 -1.73 -16.34
N ALA A 782 -10.01 -1.44 -17.48
CA ALA A 782 -9.43 -0.56 -18.49
C ALA A 782 -9.34 0.87 -17.97
N MET A 783 -8.18 1.50 -18.17
CA MET A 783 -7.96 2.91 -17.81
C MET A 783 -9.00 3.80 -18.48
N ARG A 784 -9.66 4.64 -17.67
CA ARG A 784 -10.50 5.73 -18.17
C ARG A 784 -9.66 6.98 -18.36
N ARG A 785 -9.80 7.61 -19.52
CA ARG A 785 -9.01 8.77 -19.93
C ARG A 785 -9.94 9.97 -20.08
N ILE A 786 -9.64 11.05 -19.37
CA ILE A 786 -10.40 12.30 -19.39
C ILE A 786 -9.48 13.40 -19.91
N PRO A 787 -9.56 13.77 -21.21
CA PRO A 787 -8.73 14.82 -21.76
C PRO A 787 -9.23 16.21 -21.36
N PHE A 788 -8.28 17.12 -21.13
CA PHE A 788 -8.51 18.55 -21.01
C PHE A 788 -7.23 19.33 -21.37
N THR A 789 -7.34 20.64 -21.49
CA THR A 789 -6.20 21.52 -21.74
C THR A 789 -5.86 22.26 -20.46
N ALA A 790 -4.59 22.24 -20.06
CA ALA A 790 -4.05 23.17 -19.08
C ALA A 790 -3.62 24.45 -19.83
N PRO A 791 -4.34 25.58 -19.70
CA PRO A 791 -4.04 26.79 -20.45
C PRO A 791 -2.73 27.43 -19.97
N ALA A 792 -2.10 28.25 -20.80
CA ALA A 792 -0.81 28.89 -20.51
C ALA A 792 -0.76 29.76 -19.23
N TRP A 793 -1.91 30.18 -18.70
CA TRP A 793 -1.99 30.95 -17.44
C TRP A 793 -1.99 30.06 -16.19
N ALA A 794 -2.29 28.76 -16.32
CA ALA A 794 -2.40 27.86 -15.19
C ALA A 794 -1.00 27.53 -14.65
N THR A 795 -0.81 27.63 -13.34
CA THR A 795 0.47 27.30 -12.70
C THR A 795 0.47 25.88 -12.13
N GLY A 796 -0.71 25.29 -11.93
CA GLY A 796 -0.85 23.96 -11.40
C GLY A 796 -2.24 23.36 -11.64
N VAL A 797 -2.28 22.03 -11.54
CA VAL A 797 -3.49 21.21 -11.61
C VAL A 797 -3.67 20.48 -10.28
N VAL A 798 -4.86 20.58 -9.70
CA VAL A 798 -5.26 19.76 -8.55
C VAL A 798 -6.47 18.92 -8.92
N VAL A 799 -6.37 17.61 -8.77
CA VAL A 799 -7.46 16.67 -9.03
C VAL A 799 -7.87 16.01 -7.72
N ASP A 800 -9.05 16.35 -7.21
CA ASP A 800 -9.70 15.55 -6.16
C ASP A 800 -10.49 14.43 -6.81
N VAL A 801 -10.33 13.21 -6.31
CA VAL A 801 -11.14 12.06 -6.69
C VAL A 801 -11.83 11.55 -5.44
N SER A 802 -13.13 11.27 -5.54
CA SER A 802 -13.93 10.72 -4.45
C SER A 802 -14.91 9.67 -4.98
N MET A 803 -15.11 8.59 -4.22
CA MET A 803 -16.12 7.58 -4.48
C MET A 803 -16.90 7.28 -3.19
N ASP A 804 -17.97 6.49 -3.33
CA ASP A 804 -18.69 5.98 -2.17
C ASP A 804 -17.80 4.99 -1.40
N ARG A 805 -17.69 5.17 -0.08
CA ARG A 805 -16.90 4.33 0.84
C ARG A 805 -17.23 2.85 0.72
N GLU A 806 -18.50 2.49 0.47
CA GLU A 806 -18.91 1.09 0.33
C GLU A 806 -18.27 0.41 -0.89
N GLN A 807 -17.81 1.17 -1.88
CA GLN A 807 -17.16 0.64 -3.07
C GLN A 807 -15.70 0.29 -2.83
N TRP A 808 -15.04 0.94 -1.86
CA TRP A 808 -13.59 0.88 -1.66
C TRP A 808 -13.09 -0.54 -1.42
N GLY A 809 -13.83 -1.31 -0.61
CA GLY A 809 -13.46 -2.69 -0.26
C GLY A 809 -13.48 -3.70 -1.41
N ARG A 810 -13.83 -3.29 -2.64
CA ARG A 810 -13.76 -4.11 -3.86
C ARG A 810 -12.43 -3.97 -4.59
N PHE A 811 -11.74 -2.85 -4.40
CA PHE A 811 -10.45 -2.58 -5.01
C PHE A 811 -9.31 -3.20 -4.20
N THR A 812 -8.20 -3.48 -4.87
CA THR A 812 -6.89 -3.66 -4.23
C THR A 812 -6.06 -2.38 -4.33
N ASP A 813 -6.28 -1.59 -5.38
CA ASP A 813 -5.69 -0.27 -5.61
C ASP A 813 -6.55 0.54 -6.59
N PHE A 814 -6.31 1.85 -6.67
CA PHE A 814 -6.86 2.69 -7.72
C PHE A 814 -5.86 3.77 -8.14
N GLY A 815 -5.38 3.73 -9.38
CA GLY A 815 -4.47 4.71 -9.95
C GLY A 815 -5.16 6.00 -10.35
N VAL A 816 -4.48 7.13 -10.08
CA VAL A 816 -4.81 8.45 -10.61
C VAL A 816 -3.52 9.06 -11.12
N THR A 817 -3.45 9.32 -12.43
CA THR A 817 -2.24 9.85 -13.08
C THR A 817 -2.63 10.91 -14.09
N LEU A 818 -1.92 12.04 -14.09
CA LEU A 818 -2.01 13.05 -15.14
C LEU A 818 -0.92 12.77 -16.18
N TYR A 819 -1.32 12.67 -17.45
CA TYR A 819 -0.41 12.44 -18.57
C TYR A 819 -0.36 13.65 -19.50
N ASP A 820 0.77 13.83 -20.17
CA ASP A 820 0.88 14.74 -21.32
C ASP A 820 0.35 14.08 -22.63
N SER A 821 0.49 14.79 -23.73
CA SER A 821 0.02 14.36 -25.05
C SER A 821 0.79 13.17 -25.65
N VAL A 822 2.01 12.90 -25.20
CA VAL A 822 2.82 11.75 -25.65
C VAL A 822 2.71 10.54 -24.71
N GLY A 823 1.92 10.68 -23.63
CA GLY A 823 1.68 9.61 -22.66
C GLY A 823 2.69 9.56 -21.52
N ARG A 824 3.50 10.61 -21.34
CA ARG A 824 4.40 10.73 -20.19
C ARG A 824 3.59 11.11 -18.94
N PRO A 825 3.81 10.46 -17.79
CA PRO A 825 3.21 10.90 -16.52
C PRO A 825 3.77 12.27 -16.09
N LEU A 826 2.91 13.28 -15.93
CA LEU A 826 3.25 14.58 -15.31
C LEU A 826 3.16 14.52 -13.78
N GLY A 827 2.33 13.64 -13.25
CA GLY A 827 2.19 13.39 -11.82
C GLY A 827 1.26 12.21 -11.55
N LYS A 828 1.52 11.47 -10.46
CA LYS A 828 0.77 10.27 -10.09
C LYS A 828 0.53 10.25 -8.59
N GLN A 829 -0.71 10.01 -8.20
CA GLN A 829 -1.11 9.87 -6.80
C GLN A 829 -2.24 8.83 -6.74
N PRO A 830 -1.92 7.54 -6.57
CA PRO A 830 -2.94 6.51 -6.35
C PRO A 830 -3.84 6.87 -5.16
N LEU A 831 -5.09 6.40 -5.22
CA LEU A 831 -5.98 6.47 -4.09
C LEU A 831 -5.54 5.45 -3.05
N ASN A 832 -5.42 5.90 -1.81
CA ASN A 832 -5.20 5.04 -0.65
C ASN A 832 -6.50 4.78 0.12
N TYR A 833 -7.53 5.58 -0.17
CA TYR A 833 -8.86 5.57 0.45
C TYR A 833 -9.89 5.83 -0.66
N ALA A 834 -11.19 5.81 -0.37
CA ALA A 834 -12.25 6.22 -1.31
C ALA A 834 -12.14 7.70 -1.75
N PHE A 835 -11.15 8.42 -1.24
CA PHE A 835 -10.77 9.75 -1.64
C PHE A 835 -9.25 9.85 -1.91
N GLY A 836 -8.84 10.77 -2.80
CA GLY A 836 -7.46 11.17 -2.96
C GLY A 836 -7.31 12.50 -3.72
N ARG A 837 -6.15 13.15 -3.56
CA ARG A 837 -5.83 14.45 -4.17
C ARG A 837 -4.48 14.37 -4.90
N LEU A 838 -4.50 14.48 -6.22
CA LEU A 838 -3.31 14.66 -7.06
C LEU A 838 -3.02 16.14 -7.21
N GLN A 839 -1.78 16.58 -6.96
CA GLN A 839 -1.31 17.95 -7.19
C GLN A 839 -0.12 17.92 -8.16
N VAL A 840 -0.17 18.72 -9.21
CA VAL A 840 0.87 18.82 -10.24
C VAL A 840 1.19 20.28 -10.49
N GLU A 841 2.43 20.69 -10.24
CA GLU A 841 2.94 21.98 -10.69
C GLU A 841 3.25 21.92 -12.19
N LEU A 842 2.82 22.93 -12.94
CA LEU A 842 3.06 23.00 -14.38
C LEU A 842 4.36 23.77 -14.67
N PRO A 843 5.10 23.42 -15.74
CA PRO A 843 6.34 24.11 -16.10
C PRO A 843 6.10 25.62 -16.30
N PRO A 844 6.92 26.52 -15.71
CA PRO A 844 6.74 27.95 -15.87
C PRO A 844 6.74 28.38 -17.34
N GLY A 845 5.78 29.21 -17.74
CA GLY A 845 5.70 29.76 -19.11
C GLY A 845 5.31 28.75 -20.18
N HIS A 846 4.71 27.61 -19.81
CA HIS A 846 4.22 26.63 -20.78
C HIS A 846 3.15 27.24 -21.70
N ALA A 847 3.11 26.78 -22.95
CA ALA A 847 1.97 27.04 -23.85
C ALA A 847 0.76 26.19 -23.43
N ASP A 848 -0.41 26.43 -24.02
CA ASP A 848 -1.59 25.59 -23.83
C ASP A 848 -1.23 24.10 -24.01
N MET A 849 -1.38 23.33 -22.94
CA MET A 849 -0.86 21.97 -22.83
C MET A 849 -2.02 20.97 -22.80
N PRO A 850 -2.19 20.13 -23.84
CA PRO A 850 -3.12 19.02 -23.78
C PRO A 850 -2.66 17.98 -22.76
N VAL A 851 -3.54 17.65 -21.82
CA VAL A 851 -3.29 16.68 -20.76
C VAL A 851 -4.43 15.68 -20.65
N VAL A 852 -4.17 14.54 -20.04
CA VAL A 852 -5.15 13.46 -19.85
C VAL A 852 -5.09 12.97 -18.41
N LEU A 853 -6.22 13.09 -17.70
CA LEU A 853 -6.40 12.40 -16.43
C LEU A 853 -6.72 10.91 -16.70
N GLY A 854 -5.84 10.03 -16.25
CA GLY A 854 -6.02 8.59 -16.24
C GLY A 854 -6.52 8.08 -14.89
N LEU A 855 -7.56 7.25 -14.93
CA LEU A 855 -8.16 6.58 -13.77
C LEU A 855 -8.07 5.06 -13.98
N GLN A 856 -7.35 4.35 -13.11
CA GLN A 856 -7.01 2.94 -13.29
C GLN A 856 -7.42 2.07 -12.09
N PRO A 857 -8.55 1.35 -12.15
CA PRO A 857 -8.97 0.49 -11.05
C PRO A 857 -8.24 -0.86 -11.03
N GLY A 858 -7.74 -1.25 -9.85
CA GLY A 858 -7.24 -2.60 -9.56
C GLY A 858 -8.24 -3.35 -8.68
N PHE A 859 -8.77 -4.48 -9.14
CA PHE A 859 -9.70 -5.31 -8.37
C PHE A 859 -9.04 -6.59 -7.85
N ALA A 860 -9.48 -7.07 -6.68
CA ALA A 860 -9.00 -8.33 -6.13
C ALA A 860 -9.31 -9.54 -7.03
N ASP A 861 -10.51 -9.57 -7.61
CA ASP A 861 -11.06 -10.72 -8.34
C ASP A 861 -11.54 -10.30 -9.74
N ALA A 862 -10.91 -10.86 -10.77
CA ALA A 862 -11.25 -10.58 -12.16
C ALA A 862 -12.66 -11.09 -12.55
N ALA A 863 -13.27 -11.98 -11.77
CA ALA A 863 -14.63 -12.48 -12.00
C ALA A 863 -15.68 -11.76 -11.13
N GLY A 864 -15.26 -10.84 -10.25
CA GLY A 864 -16.14 -10.11 -9.35
C GLY A 864 -16.90 -8.94 -9.99
N ASP A 865 -17.66 -8.20 -9.18
CA ASP A 865 -18.30 -6.96 -9.59
C ASP A 865 -17.25 -5.85 -9.78
N GLN A 866 -17.04 -5.46 -11.04
CA GLN A 866 -16.08 -4.43 -11.45
C GLN A 866 -16.76 -3.11 -11.83
N ARG A 867 -18.01 -2.87 -11.40
CA ARG A 867 -18.69 -1.57 -11.62
C ARG A 867 -18.22 -0.58 -10.59
N TRP A 868 -17.91 0.64 -11.02
CA TRP A 868 -17.46 1.70 -10.13
C TRP A 868 -17.97 3.06 -10.59
N ALA A 869 -18.15 3.95 -9.62
CA ALA A 869 -18.49 5.34 -9.89
C ALA A 869 -17.69 6.26 -8.97
N LEU A 870 -17.25 7.39 -9.51
CA LEU A 870 -16.53 8.40 -8.75
C LEU A 870 -16.86 9.80 -9.26
N ARG A 871 -16.52 10.79 -8.45
CA ARG A 871 -16.50 12.21 -8.81
C ARG A 871 -15.06 12.67 -8.86
N ALA A 872 -14.68 13.34 -9.93
CA ALA A 872 -13.39 14.00 -10.09
C ALA A 872 -13.59 15.52 -10.18
N SER A 873 -12.85 16.27 -9.37
CA SER A 873 -12.82 17.73 -9.40
C SER A 873 -11.44 18.19 -9.87
N MET A 874 -11.34 18.61 -11.13
CA MET A 874 -10.10 19.11 -11.73
C MET A 874 -10.06 20.63 -11.59
N ARG A 875 -9.12 21.14 -10.80
CA ARG A 875 -8.91 22.56 -10.53
C ARG A 875 -7.63 23.04 -11.18
N LEU A 876 -7.71 24.15 -11.89
CA LEU A 876 -6.60 24.89 -12.47
C LEU A 876 -6.42 26.17 -11.68
N TYR A 877 -5.21 26.39 -11.15
CA TYR A 877 -4.90 27.57 -10.35
C TYR A 877 -4.13 28.59 -11.17
N ALA A 878 -4.50 29.87 -11.02
CA ALA A 878 -3.78 30.99 -11.59
C ALA A 878 -2.65 31.45 -10.65
N ASP A 879 -1.71 32.23 -11.19
CA ASP A 879 -0.63 32.87 -10.43
C ASP A 879 -1.10 34.06 -9.57
N SER A 880 -2.36 34.48 -9.75
CA SER A 880 -2.95 35.66 -9.15
C SER A 880 -4.42 35.41 -8.81
N ALA A 881 -4.93 36.15 -7.82
CA ALA A 881 -6.33 36.10 -7.42
C ALA A 881 -7.03 37.44 -7.67
N ALA A 882 -8.27 37.40 -8.15
CA ALA A 882 -9.09 38.60 -8.33
C ALA A 882 -10.17 38.69 -7.24
N ALA A 883 -10.23 39.80 -6.52
CA ALA A 883 -11.23 40.00 -5.47
C ALA A 883 -12.62 40.32 -6.05
N LEU A 884 -13.65 39.75 -5.45
CA LEU A 884 -15.06 39.93 -5.78
C LEU A 884 -15.84 40.25 -4.49
N ALA A 885 -16.52 41.39 -4.49
CA ALA A 885 -17.41 41.80 -3.41
C ALA A 885 -18.77 41.09 -3.51
N PRO A 886 -19.55 41.02 -2.41
CA PRO A 886 -20.96 40.63 -2.49
C PRO A 886 -21.75 41.49 -3.49
N ALA A 887 -22.87 40.96 -3.98
CA ALA A 887 -23.73 41.66 -4.94
C ALA A 887 -24.25 43.01 -4.39
N ASP A 888 -24.55 43.94 -5.29
CA ASP A 888 -25.03 45.28 -4.93
C ASP A 888 -26.21 45.24 -3.95
N GLY A 889 -26.07 45.96 -2.84
CA GLY A 889 -27.05 46.00 -1.75
C GLY A 889 -26.90 44.90 -0.69
N ALA A 890 -26.01 43.92 -0.88
CA ALA A 890 -25.65 42.96 0.16
C ALA A 890 -24.51 43.51 1.05
N PRO A 891 -24.61 43.41 2.38
CA PRO A 891 -23.58 43.91 3.28
C PRO A 891 -22.33 43.01 3.24
N ALA A 892 -21.15 43.63 3.13
CA ALA A 892 -19.85 42.95 3.21
C ALA A 892 -19.48 42.52 4.64
N SER A 893 -20.18 43.04 5.65
CA SER A 893 -20.03 42.66 7.05
C SER A 893 -21.37 42.19 7.60
N LEU A 894 -21.41 40.99 8.16
CA LEU A 894 -22.62 40.35 8.69
C LEU A 894 -22.50 40.18 10.20
N THR A 895 -23.56 40.57 10.94
CA THR A 895 -23.72 40.20 12.35
C THR A 895 -24.70 39.04 12.44
N ILE A 896 -24.23 37.90 12.97
CA ILE A 896 -24.98 36.65 12.99
C ILE A 896 -25.32 36.31 14.44
N ALA A 897 -26.61 36.29 14.76
CA ALA A 897 -27.09 35.95 16.10
C ALA A 897 -26.71 34.50 16.50
N PRO A 898 -26.60 34.18 17.80
CA PRO A 898 -26.40 32.82 18.28
C PRO A 898 -27.42 31.84 17.69
N GLY A 899 -26.97 30.71 17.14
CA GLY A 899 -27.81 29.73 16.44
C GLY A 899 -28.43 30.21 15.12
N GLY A 900 -28.15 31.45 14.70
CA GLY A 900 -28.67 32.05 13.48
C GLY A 900 -27.83 31.74 12.25
N THR A 901 -28.39 32.09 11.09
CA THR A 901 -27.70 32.02 9.79
C THR A 901 -27.81 33.37 9.08
N ALA A 902 -26.82 33.69 8.24
CA ALA A 902 -26.86 34.83 7.34
C ALA A 902 -26.29 34.44 5.98
N SER A 903 -26.81 35.04 4.90
CA SER A 903 -26.39 34.72 3.54
C SER A 903 -26.04 35.97 2.75
N ALA A 904 -25.06 35.84 1.86
CA ALA A 904 -24.64 36.88 0.92
C ALA A 904 -24.49 36.28 -0.49
N PRO A 905 -25.16 36.83 -1.51
CA PRO A 905 -24.96 36.41 -2.89
C PRO A 905 -23.72 37.05 -3.51
N PHE A 906 -23.03 36.31 -4.36
CA PHE A 906 -21.93 36.74 -5.23
C PHE A 906 -22.33 36.46 -6.67
N VAL A 907 -22.39 37.49 -7.51
CA VAL A 907 -22.73 37.35 -8.93
C VAL A 907 -21.48 36.90 -9.69
N ALA A 908 -21.63 35.95 -10.61
CA ALA A 908 -20.52 35.50 -11.45
C ALA A 908 -20.03 36.65 -12.36
N PRO A 909 -18.78 37.12 -12.23
CA PRO A 909 -18.22 38.09 -13.17
C PRO A 909 -17.76 37.37 -14.46
N PRO A 910 -17.46 38.12 -15.54
CA PRO A 910 -16.65 37.58 -16.63
C PRO A 910 -15.34 37.01 -16.09
N SER A 911 -14.95 35.83 -16.57
CA SER A 911 -13.70 35.20 -16.12
C SER A 911 -12.49 36.06 -16.50
N PRO A 912 -11.55 36.33 -15.57
CA PRO A 912 -10.27 36.98 -15.90
C PRO A 912 -9.39 36.14 -16.84
N TRP A 913 -9.65 34.83 -16.89
CA TRP A 913 -8.86 33.87 -17.67
C TRP A 913 -9.71 33.11 -18.69
N PRO A 914 -9.14 32.70 -19.83
CA PRO A 914 -9.78 31.75 -20.73
C PRO A 914 -9.78 30.34 -20.08
N LEU A 915 -10.90 29.92 -19.51
CA LEU A 915 -10.97 28.70 -18.67
C LEU A 915 -10.92 27.38 -19.46
N GLY A 916 -11.21 27.41 -20.77
CA GLY A 916 -11.30 26.21 -21.60
C GLY A 916 -12.62 25.45 -21.43
N ASP A 917 -12.85 24.45 -22.29
CA ASP A 917 -14.12 23.73 -22.35
C ASP A 917 -14.43 22.95 -21.07
N GLY A 918 -15.65 23.12 -20.55
CA GLY A 918 -16.16 22.41 -19.37
C GLY A 918 -15.68 22.97 -18.03
N PHE A 919 -14.79 23.96 -18.01
CA PHE A 919 -14.37 24.64 -16.78
C PHE A 919 -15.30 25.80 -16.42
N SER A 920 -15.61 25.91 -15.14
CA SER A 920 -16.32 27.05 -14.55
C SER A 920 -15.38 27.83 -13.65
N LEU A 921 -15.63 29.13 -13.46
CA LEU A 921 -14.79 29.99 -12.64
C LEU A 921 -14.71 29.45 -11.20
N LEU A 922 -13.51 29.28 -10.67
CA LEU A 922 -13.24 28.83 -9.30
C LEU A 922 -13.10 30.05 -8.39
N GLY A 923 -13.85 30.07 -7.30
CA GLY A 923 -13.76 31.07 -6.25
C GLY A 923 -13.46 30.46 -4.88
N ALA A 924 -12.83 31.23 -4.00
CA ALA A 924 -12.68 30.95 -2.59
C ALA A 924 -13.45 32.01 -1.79
N LEU A 925 -14.49 31.59 -1.08
CA LEU A 925 -15.14 32.44 -0.07
C LEU A 925 -14.12 32.71 1.04
N VAL A 926 -13.88 33.97 1.34
CA VAL A 926 -12.98 34.43 2.39
C VAL A 926 -13.81 35.09 3.48
N VAL A 927 -13.71 34.58 4.71
CA VAL A 927 -14.42 35.10 5.87
C VAL A 927 -13.42 35.52 6.94
N GLN A 928 -13.41 36.81 7.25
CA GLN A 928 -12.57 37.38 8.30
C GLN A 928 -13.38 37.59 9.57
N THR A 929 -12.97 36.96 10.67
CA THR A 929 -13.64 37.10 11.97
C THR A 929 -12.69 36.73 13.10
N GLY A 930 -12.77 37.46 14.22
CA GLY A 930 -11.96 37.19 15.41
C GLY A 930 -10.44 37.25 15.17
N GLY A 931 -9.97 38.01 14.18
CA GLY A 931 -8.56 38.10 13.81
C GLY A 931 -8.02 36.93 12.98
N HIS A 932 -8.91 36.04 12.50
CA HIS A 932 -8.57 34.91 11.63
C HIS A 932 -9.25 35.03 10.26
N THR A 933 -8.61 34.47 9.25
CA THR A 933 -9.17 34.30 7.91
C THR A 933 -9.53 32.84 7.71
N TRP A 934 -10.77 32.59 7.29
CA TRP A 934 -11.30 31.26 7.02
C TRP A 934 -11.77 31.17 5.58
N THR A 935 -11.56 30.02 4.95
CA THR A 935 -11.87 29.85 3.53
C THR A 935 -12.87 28.72 3.27
N ARG A 936 -13.56 28.86 2.14
CA ARG A 936 -14.29 27.77 1.48
C ARG A 936 -14.16 27.92 -0.03
N GLU A 937 -13.51 26.98 -0.69
CA GLU A 937 -13.54 26.96 -2.16
C GLU A 937 -14.89 26.49 -2.72
N THR A 938 -15.24 27.04 -3.89
CA THR A 938 -16.46 26.71 -4.62
C THR A 938 -16.37 27.05 -6.11
N SER A 939 -17.01 26.19 -6.87
CA SER A 939 -17.53 26.42 -8.21
C SER A 939 -18.47 27.62 -8.39
N PHE A 940 -18.31 28.49 -9.40
CA PHE A 940 -19.42 29.27 -9.96
C PHE A 940 -20.23 28.42 -10.97
N PRO A 941 -21.48 28.78 -11.29
CA PRO A 941 -22.19 28.16 -12.41
C PRO A 941 -21.45 28.44 -13.74
N PRO A 942 -21.57 27.54 -14.74
CA PRO A 942 -21.03 27.80 -16.07
C PRO A 942 -21.62 29.10 -16.63
N SER A 943 -20.79 29.95 -17.23
CA SER A 943 -21.26 31.16 -17.89
C SER A 943 -22.17 30.80 -19.06
N VAL A 944 -23.42 31.25 -19.04
CA VAL A 944 -24.35 31.11 -20.17
C VAL A 944 -24.02 32.15 -21.24
N SER A 945 -22.92 31.96 -21.99
CA SER A 945 -22.65 32.58 -23.31
C SER A 945 -21.26 32.14 -23.82
N GLY A 946 -21.04 31.65 -25.05
CA GLY A 946 -21.95 31.62 -26.18
C GLY A 946 -21.59 30.61 -27.27
N ALA A 947 -22.63 29.95 -27.79
CA ALA A 947 -22.73 29.74 -29.22
C ALA A 947 -22.86 31.13 -29.89
N ALA A 948 -22.14 31.34 -30.99
CA ALA A 948 -22.02 32.54 -31.80
C ALA A 948 -21.08 33.65 -31.28
N ARG A 949 -19.79 33.53 -31.61
CA ARG A 949 -19.14 34.40 -32.61
C ARG A 949 -17.92 33.72 -33.23
#